data_AF-A0A7G6A5A0-F1
#
_entry.id   AF-A0A7G6A5A0-F1
#
_cell.length_a   1.000
_cell.length_b   1.000
_cell.length_c   1.000
_cell.angle_alpha   90.00
_cell.angle_beta   90.00
_cell.angle_gamma   90.00
#
_symmetry.space_group_name_H-M   'P 1'
#
loop_
_entity.id
_entity.type
_entity.pdbx_description
1 polymer ?
#
loop_
_entity_poly.entity_id
_entity_poly.type
_entity_poly.pdbx_seq_one_letter_code
_entity_poly.pdbx_strand_id
1 'polypeptide(L)'
;MVALARAADGRRVQPVAEEVDSLLEAEGGHSVEQSWDIVVGPPDTVPMPPFAPLPTPEKAKPARPRPTSSPATSSTGTISSASIAGGSAGTVSPASAPATGSLPHTVYYANLHSQTNHSDGGGALGSCTGAQAPQSAAYGPAEAFAYAKNKGLDILMTSEHNHMYDGSDGTNTAASPATAKALYQSGLKAASDFNAANPGFLGVYGLEWGVINNGGHLNILNSTELLEWEYNSSNQLIGDTFVAKNDYASLYTLMKNRGYLGQFNHPDTSGQFLVNGVPLGYTADGDQAMVLCEVLNTSAFSTNTTETETGRSNFEGACKKALEAGFHVAFSTNQDNHCANWGASYTNRTGVLIPTGTALSSASFNDALRARRVFATMDKTSQLILTANGHVMGERFTNSGPLTLNANFASTSGKSVSSVALFEGVPGRNGTVTQLSSSASATITPGAGAHFYYAKVTQNDGNILWSAPIWVTQGTSTSGDTLAPTVSASESGTGGTITLSANASDNVGVSKVEFLVDNVLKGSDTTSPYSMTLNSTTLSNGSHSLVAKAYDAAGNIGSSSAVAFSVSNTTTGTQLLANPGFESGAVSWSGGSGIVNNSTATPARTGSWKAKFAGTGTTRTDNLYQQVAIPSTATSATLTFWLQITSAETTTTTVYDTLKLQVRNSGGTILATPASYSNLNKGTGYVQRSVNLTAYKGQTVQVFFAGAEDSSAQTTFLVDDVALTVQ
;
A
#
# COMPACT_ATOMS: atom_id res chain seq x y z
N MET A 1 11.13 16.31 -15.50
CA MET A 1 10.53 17.64 -15.76
C MET A 1 10.29 17.77 -17.26
N VAL A 2 9.16 18.34 -17.65
CA VAL A 2 8.54 18.29 -19.00
C VAL A 2 9.44 18.89 -20.09
N ALA A 3 9.61 18.18 -21.22
CA ALA A 3 10.26 18.69 -22.43
C ALA A 3 9.21 18.98 -23.53
N LEU A 4 9.21 20.22 -24.02
CA LEU A 4 8.41 20.72 -25.14
C LEU A 4 9.16 20.51 -26.46
N ALA A 5 8.50 19.94 -27.47
CA ALA A 5 9.00 19.94 -28.84
C ALA A 5 8.78 21.33 -29.50
N ARG A 6 9.76 21.81 -30.28
CA ARG A 6 9.65 23.03 -31.10
C ARG A 6 9.33 22.64 -32.54
N ALA A 7 8.31 23.26 -33.14
CA ALA A 7 8.07 23.27 -34.58
C ALA A 7 8.74 24.49 -35.27
N ALA A 8 9.00 24.36 -36.57
CA ALA A 8 9.97 25.12 -37.36
C ALA A 8 9.56 26.54 -37.82
N ASP A 9 8.55 27.20 -37.23
CA ASP A 9 8.12 28.55 -37.66
C ASP A 9 8.05 29.62 -36.53
N GLY A 10 8.47 29.28 -35.32
CA GLY A 10 8.78 30.27 -34.28
C GLY A 10 7.59 31.03 -33.67
N ARG A 11 6.34 30.60 -33.86
CA ARG A 11 5.18 31.18 -33.14
C ARG A 11 4.65 30.23 -32.06
N ARG A 12 4.51 30.76 -30.84
CA ARG A 12 3.90 30.04 -29.70
C ARG A 12 2.39 30.04 -29.85
N VAL A 13 1.79 28.85 -29.98
CA VAL A 13 0.37 28.62 -29.72
C VAL A 13 0.28 27.43 -28.75
N GLN A 14 -0.50 27.57 -27.68
CA GLN A 14 -0.82 26.47 -26.77
C GLN A 14 -1.95 25.63 -27.41
N PRO A 15 -1.79 24.32 -27.63
CA PRO A 15 -2.90 23.51 -28.10
C PRO A 15 -3.74 23.01 -26.92
N VAL A 16 -5.05 23.17 -27.07
CA VAL A 16 -6.09 22.50 -26.29
C VAL A 16 -6.21 21.03 -26.72
N ALA A 17 -6.62 20.17 -25.79
CA ALA A 17 -6.47 18.72 -25.78
C ALA A 17 -7.17 17.91 -26.91
N GLU A 18 -7.70 18.53 -27.95
CA GLU A 18 -8.50 17.87 -29.00
C GLU A 18 -7.82 17.80 -30.39
N GLU A 19 -6.64 18.41 -30.60
CA GLU A 19 -5.95 18.38 -31.92
C GLU A 19 -4.83 17.31 -32.04
N VAL A 20 -4.49 16.60 -30.96
CA VAL A 20 -3.39 15.61 -30.96
C VAL A 20 -3.81 14.28 -31.63
N ASP A 21 -5.10 13.91 -31.58
CA ASP A 21 -5.59 12.68 -32.20
C ASP A 21 -5.66 12.77 -33.74
N SER A 22 -5.84 13.97 -34.31
CA SER A 22 -5.97 14.14 -35.76
C SER A 22 -4.64 14.08 -36.54
N LEU A 23 -3.50 14.19 -35.85
CA LEU A 23 -2.17 14.07 -36.45
C LEU A 23 -1.59 12.66 -36.39
N LEU A 24 -2.27 11.71 -35.73
CA LEU A 24 -1.88 10.30 -35.63
C LEU A 24 -2.61 9.38 -36.63
N GLU A 25 -3.65 9.85 -37.32
CA GLU A 25 -4.42 9.04 -38.29
C GLU A 25 -3.92 9.13 -39.73
N ALA A 26 -2.89 9.94 -40.01
CA ALA A 26 -2.44 10.22 -41.38
C ALA A 26 -0.93 10.01 -41.56
N GLU A 27 -0.40 8.82 -41.25
CA GLU A 27 0.76 8.26 -41.95
C GLU A 27 0.94 6.78 -41.56
N GLY A 28 0.83 5.90 -42.55
CA GLY A 28 0.91 4.46 -42.35
C GLY A 28 2.32 3.98 -42.01
N GLY A 29 2.38 3.01 -41.10
CA GLY A 29 3.40 1.95 -41.03
C GLY A 29 4.86 2.38 -41.15
N HIS A 30 5.46 2.87 -40.07
CA HIS A 30 6.90 2.76 -39.86
C HIS A 30 7.21 2.56 -38.37
N SER A 31 8.01 1.55 -38.09
CA SER A 31 8.74 1.37 -36.83
C SER A 31 9.48 2.67 -36.47
N VAL A 32 9.16 3.26 -35.32
CA VAL A 32 9.89 4.44 -34.84
C VAL A 32 11.22 3.97 -34.26
N GLU A 33 12.29 4.09 -35.05
CA GLU A 33 13.66 3.98 -34.57
C GLU A 33 13.94 5.19 -33.65
N GLN A 34 13.76 5.02 -32.34
CA GLN A 34 14.09 6.08 -31.37
C GLN A 34 15.55 5.98 -30.94
N SER A 35 16.34 6.97 -31.33
CA SER A 35 17.63 7.27 -30.72
C SER A 35 17.43 7.92 -29.36
N TRP A 36 18.07 7.39 -28.32
CA TRP A 36 18.08 7.99 -26.98
C TRP A 36 19.29 8.92 -26.85
N ASP A 37 19.08 10.10 -26.26
CA ASP A 37 20.17 10.86 -25.65
C ASP A 37 20.62 10.11 -24.39
N ILE A 38 21.56 9.18 -24.56
CA ILE A 38 22.35 8.66 -23.44
C ILE A 38 23.15 9.85 -22.91
N VAL A 39 22.94 10.21 -21.64
CA VAL A 39 23.80 11.19 -20.96
C VAL A 39 25.19 10.56 -20.85
N VAL A 40 26.09 10.89 -21.78
CA VAL A 40 27.50 10.53 -21.72
C VAL A 40 28.22 11.60 -20.90
N GLY A 41 28.41 11.31 -19.63
CA GLY A 41 29.29 12.01 -18.69
C GLY A 41 29.54 11.07 -17.52
N PRO A 42 30.69 11.12 -16.81
CA PRO A 42 30.98 10.18 -15.73
C PRO A 42 29.91 10.37 -14.64
N PRO A 43 28.93 9.46 -14.53
CA PRO A 43 27.91 9.61 -13.51
C PRO A 43 28.53 9.23 -12.17
N ASP A 44 28.06 9.85 -11.09
CA ASP A 44 28.41 9.41 -9.74
C ASP A 44 28.10 7.92 -9.62
N THR A 45 29.08 7.13 -9.15
CA THR A 45 28.90 5.69 -8.98
C THR A 45 27.80 5.45 -7.96
N VAL A 46 26.70 4.83 -8.37
CA VAL A 46 25.64 4.44 -7.44
C VAL A 46 26.15 3.28 -6.58
N PRO A 47 26.10 3.37 -5.24
CA PRO A 47 26.45 2.25 -4.39
C PRO A 47 25.55 1.05 -4.68
N MET A 48 26.15 -0.03 -5.18
CA MET A 48 25.47 -1.32 -5.32
C MET A 48 25.66 -2.11 -4.02
N PRO A 49 24.61 -2.76 -3.50
CA PRO A 49 24.77 -3.62 -2.34
C PRO A 49 25.75 -4.74 -2.66
N PRO A 50 26.61 -5.15 -1.71
CA PRO A 50 27.33 -6.41 -1.86
C PRO A 50 26.31 -7.55 -1.97
N PHE A 51 26.60 -8.56 -2.78
CA PHE A 51 25.73 -9.74 -2.87
C PHE A 51 25.56 -10.38 -1.48
N ALA A 52 24.29 -10.55 -1.07
CA ALA A 52 23.93 -11.14 0.21
C ALA A 52 23.42 -12.58 0.03
N PRO A 53 23.98 -13.57 0.76
CA PRO A 53 23.51 -14.96 0.69
C PRO A 53 22.05 -15.11 1.07
N LEU A 54 21.30 -15.83 0.23
CA LEU A 54 19.98 -16.27 0.63
C LEU A 54 20.10 -17.23 1.81
N PRO A 55 19.20 -17.13 2.81
CA PRO A 55 19.09 -18.15 3.84
C PRO A 55 18.88 -19.49 3.16
N THR A 56 19.73 -20.47 3.44
CA THR A 56 19.45 -21.85 3.03
C THR A 56 18.21 -22.32 3.78
N PRO A 57 17.23 -22.97 3.12
CA PRO A 57 16.14 -23.62 3.83
C PRO A 57 16.76 -24.57 4.86
N GLU A 58 16.36 -24.43 6.13
CA GLU A 58 16.83 -25.28 7.21
C GLU A 58 16.58 -26.74 6.79
N LYS A 59 17.67 -27.49 6.56
CA LYS A 59 17.58 -28.91 6.21
C LYS A 59 16.77 -29.58 7.29
N ALA A 60 15.60 -30.12 6.92
CA ALA A 60 14.91 -31.09 7.75
C ALA A 60 15.93 -32.12 8.27
N LYS A 61 15.99 -32.26 9.60
CA LYS A 61 16.95 -33.11 10.31
C LYS A 61 17.14 -34.45 9.59
N PRO A 62 18.37 -34.88 9.27
CA PRO A 62 18.59 -36.18 8.68
C PRO A 62 18.19 -37.28 9.68
N ALA A 63 17.33 -38.20 9.24
CA ALA A 63 17.11 -39.44 9.94
C ALA A 63 18.43 -40.23 10.03
N ARG A 64 18.66 -40.79 11.22
CA ARG A 64 19.86 -41.53 11.66
C ARG A 64 20.23 -42.69 10.70
N PRO A 65 21.52 -42.99 10.47
CA PRO A 65 21.94 -43.97 9.48
C PRO A 65 21.76 -45.41 9.97
N ARG A 66 21.44 -46.33 9.04
CA ARG A 66 21.57 -47.79 9.21
C ARG A 66 22.73 -48.27 8.31
N PRO A 67 23.62 -49.17 8.79
CA PRO A 67 24.91 -49.40 8.12
C PRO A 67 24.91 -50.63 7.17
N THR A 68 25.96 -50.64 6.33
CA THR A 68 26.53 -51.70 5.46
C THR A 68 25.69 -52.15 4.25
N SER A 69 26.23 -52.39 3.04
CA SER A 69 27.54 -52.88 2.60
C SER A 69 27.86 -52.49 1.13
N SER A 70 29.15 -52.46 0.78
CA SER A 70 29.72 -52.63 -0.58
C SER A 70 30.53 -53.95 -0.58
N PRO A 71 31.12 -54.49 -1.67
CA PRO A 71 31.32 -53.91 -3.02
C PRO A 71 31.07 -54.89 -4.21
N ALA A 72 31.15 -54.40 -5.46
CA ALA A 72 31.78 -55.16 -6.56
C ALA A 72 32.17 -54.25 -7.75
N THR A 73 33.43 -54.40 -8.13
CA THR A 73 34.17 -53.84 -9.26
C THR A 73 33.73 -54.39 -10.62
N SER A 74 33.87 -53.61 -11.70
CA SER A 74 34.49 -54.11 -12.95
C SER A 74 34.95 -52.95 -13.85
N SER A 75 36.14 -53.15 -14.40
CA SER A 75 36.88 -52.31 -15.33
C SER A 75 36.70 -52.77 -16.78
N THR A 76 37.22 -51.97 -17.71
CA THR A 76 37.62 -52.17 -19.13
C THR A 76 36.94 -51.12 -20.03
N GLY A 77 37.57 -50.49 -21.01
CA GLY A 77 38.92 -50.60 -21.59
C GLY A 77 39.13 -49.47 -22.60
N THR A 78 40.39 -49.14 -22.84
CA THR A 78 40.93 -48.09 -23.71
C THR A 78 40.83 -48.44 -25.20
N ILE A 79 40.58 -47.46 -26.09
CA ILE A 79 41.08 -47.46 -27.49
C ILE A 79 41.49 -46.03 -27.88
N SER A 80 42.66 -45.94 -28.52
CA SER A 80 43.34 -44.74 -29.02
C SER A 80 43.25 -44.60 -30.54
N SER A 81 43.42 -43.37 -31.05
CA SER A 81 44.02 -42.92 -32.33
C SER A 81 43.32 -41.62 -32.79
N ALA A 82 43.89 -40.67 -33.53
CA ALA A 82 45.24 -40.20 -33.79
C ALA A 82 45.07 -38.80 -34.40
N SER A 83 46.11 -37.98 -34.29
CA SER A 83 46.22 -36.55 -34.61
C SER A 83 46.02 -36.17 -36.08
N ILE A 84 45.37 -35.01 -36.31
CA ILE A 84 45.67 -34.08 -37.41
C ILE A 84 45.92 -32.70 -36.81
N ALA A 85 47.03 -32.08 -37.21
CA ALA A 85 47.57 -30.83 -36.69
C ALA A 85 47.05 -29.60 -37.47
N GLY A 86 46.96 -28.46 -36.77
CA GLY A 86 47.16 -27.14 -37.38
C GLY A 86 46.02 -26.14 -37.24
N GLY A 87 46.07 -25.33 -36.17
CA GLY A 87 45.27 -24.12 -36.02
C GLY A 87 45.13 -23.76 -34.54
N SER A 88 45.86 -22.74 -34.08
CA SER A 88 45.79 -22.22 -32.71
C SER A 88 44.38 -21.73 -32.39
N ALA A 89 43.55 -22.61 -31.81
CA ALA A 89 42.33 -22.23 -31.13
C ALA A 89 42.72 -21.42 -29.90
N GLY A 90 42.54 -20.10 -29.97
CA GLY A 90 42.43 -19.31 -28.76
C GLY A 90 41.31 -19.93 -27.93
N THR A 91 41.63 -20.39 -26.72
CA THR A 91 40.63 -20.88 -25.77
C THR A 91 39.69 -19.73 -25.46
N VAL A 92 38.51 -19.73 -26.09
CA VAL A 92 37.40 -18.87 -25.72
C VAL A 92 36.97 -19.32 -24.32
N SER A 93 37.20 -18.49 -23.31
CA SER A 93 36.69 -18.74 -21.96
C SER A 93 35.16 -18.85 -22.02
N PRO A 94 34.54 -19.84 -21.34
CA PRO A 94 33.09 -19.92 -21.27
C PRO A 94 32.52 -18.63 -20.65
N ALA A 95 31.42 -18.12 -21.22
CA ALA A 95 30.74 -16.92 -20.71
C ALA A 95 30.00 -17.20 -19.38
N SER A 96 29.79 -18.48 -19.05
CA SER A 96 29.12 -18.91 -17.84
C SER A 96 29.93 -18.55 -16.58
N ALA A 97 29.31 -17.82 -15.66
CA ALA A 97 29.86 -17.55 -14.34
C ALA A 97 28.81 -17.83 -13.26
N PRO A 98 29.22 -18.30 -12.06
CA PRO A 98 28.33 -18.31 -10.90
C PRO A 98 27.79 -16.90 -10.67
N ALA A 99 26.52 -16.77 -10.28
CA ALA A 99 25.98 -15.52 -9.75
C ALA A 99 26.89 -15.07 -8.61
N THR A 100 27.66 -13.99 -8.83
CA THR A 100 28.80 -13.70 -7.96
C THR A 100 28.34 -13.49 -6.53
N GLY A 101 28.91 -14.22 -5.58
CA GLY A 101 28.83 -13.85 -4.17
C GLY A 101 27.52 -14.13 -3.46
N SER A 102 26.65 -15.07 -3.90
CA SER A 102 25.87 -15.98 -3.01
C SER A 102 24.49 -16.53 -3.47
N LEU A 103 24.04 -16.29 -4.70
CA LEU A 103 22.85 -16.99 -5.21
C LEU A 103 23.28 -18.34 -5.82
N PRO A 104 22.57 -19.46 -5.56
CA PRO A 104 23.02 -20.80 -5.96
C PRO A 104 22.72 -21.09 -7.45
N HIS A 105 23.07 -20.15 -8.35
CA HIS A 105 22.87 -20.29 -9.79
C HIS A 105 24.16 -20.00 -10.57
N THR A 106 24.34 -20.71 -11.68
CA THR A 106 25.24 -20.39 -12.78
C THR A 106 24.44 -19.66 -13.87
N VAL A 107 24.96 -18.55 -14.38
CA VAL A 107 24.36 -17.82 -15.50
C VAL A 107 24.89 -18.38 -16.81
N TYR A 108 24.00 -18.65 -17.76
CA TYR A 108 24.31 -19.00 -19.15
C TYR A 108 23.72 -17.95 -20.09
N TYR A 109 24.49 -17.48 -21.05
CA TYR A 109 24.06 -16.43 -21.98
C TYR A 109 23.52 -17.00 -23.28
N ALA A 110 22.30 -16.59 -23.61
CA ALA A 110 21.53 -17.08 -24.72
C ALA A 110 21.25 -15.99 -25.76
N ASN A 111 21.08 -16.43 -27.00
CA ASN A 111 20.32 -15.72 -28.03
C ASN A 111 19.15 -16.63 -28.43
N LEU A 112 17.92 -16.23 -28.09
CA LEU A 112 16.74 -17.09 -28.16
C LEU A 112 15.82 -16.78 -29.35
N HIS A 113 16.30 -15.97 -30.30
CA HIS A 113 15.52 -15.57 -31.46
C HIS A 113 16.48 -15.34 -32.64
N SER A 114 16.42 -16.23 -33.64
CA SER A 114 17.30 -16.22 -34.82
C SER A 114 16.79 -17.18 -35.90
N GLN A 115 17.10 -16.90 -37.15
CA GLN A 115 16.61 -17.62 -38.31
C GLN A 115 17.78 -18.27 -39.06
N THR A 116 17.48 -19.33 -39.81
CA THR A 116 18.45 -20.00 -40.68
C THR A 116 17.84 -20.25 -42.04
N ASN A 117 18.54 -20.96 -42.93
CA ASN A 117 17.99 -21.35 -44.22
C ASN A 117 16.83 -22.36 -44.13
N HIS A 118 16.33 -22.71 -42.96
CA HIS A 118 15.07 -23.45 -42.85
C HIS A 118 13.85 -22.53 -43.00
N SER A 119 14.04 -21.21 -42.88
CA SER A 119 13.08 -20.17 -43.23
C SER A 119 13.76 -19.11 -44.11
N ASP A 120 13.72 -17.84 -43.74
CA ASP A 120 14.24 -16.69 -44.48
C ASP A 120 15.59 -16.17 -43.95
N GLY A 121 16.25 -16.93 -43.07
CA GLY A 121 17.56 -16.62 -42.53
C GLY A 121 18.72 -17.32 -43.25
N GLY A 122 19.89 -17.33 -42.60
CA GLY A 122 21.09 -18.02 -43.11
C GLY A 122 21.78 -17.30 -44.27
N GLY A 123 21.52 -16.01 -44.47
CA GLY A 123 22.13 -15.20 -45.54
C GLY A 123 23.63 -15.01 -45.33
N ALA A 124 24.43 -15.17 -46.39
CA ALA A 124 25.87 -14.94 -46.33
C ALA A 124 26.20 -13.46 -46.04
N LEU A 125 27.10 -13.20 -45.09
CA LEU A 125 27.36 -11.84 -44.59
C LEU A 125 27.74 -10.81 -45.66
N GLY A 126 28.47 -11.23 -46.70
CA GLY A 126 28.87 -10.33 -47.78
C GLY A 126 27.72 -9.90 -48.71
N SER A 127 26.58 -10.59 -48.67
CA SER A 127 25.43 -10.36 -49.56
C SER A 127 24.09 -10.22 -48.85
N CYS A 128 24.05 -10.45 -47.53
CA CYS A 128 22.84 -10.34 -46.73
C CYS A 128 22.45 -8.87 -46.57
N THR A 129 21.25 -8.52 -47.04
CA THR A 129 20.70 -7.15 -47.01
C THR A 129 19.26 -7.10 -46.48
N GLY A 130 18.72 -8.26 -46.07
CA GLY A 130 17.32 -8.44 -45.69
C GLY A 130 16.98 -9.91 -45.49
N ALA A 131 15.69 -10.21 -45.32
CA ALA A 131 15.15 -11.56 -45.36
C ALA A 131 15.50 -12.24 -46.70
N GLN A 132 15.82 -13.53 -46.65
CA GLN A 132 16.12 -14.35 -47.81
C GLN A 132 14.83 -15.00 -48.32
N ALA A 133 14.78 -15.33 -49.61
CA ALA A 133 13.68 -16.18 -50.08
C ALA A 133 13.71 -17.50 -49.28
N PRO A 134 12.58 -18.02 -48.79
CA PRO A 134 12.57 -19.18 -47.92
C PRO A 134 13.38 -20.34 -48.48
N GLN A 135 14.29 -20.89 -47.67
CA GLN A 135 15.17 -22.00 -48.00
C GLN A 135 16.20 -21.77 -49.12
N SER A 136 16.36 -20.53 -49.59
CA SER A 136 17.34 -20.20 -50.64
C SER A 136 18.76 -20.01 -50.14
N ALA A 137 18.94 -19.77 -48.84
CA ALA A 137 20.22 -19.39 -48.27
C ALA A 137 21.12 -20.59 -47.93
N ALA A 138 22.41 -20.33 -47.73
CA ALA A 138 23.42 -21.37 -47.65
C ALA A 138 23.57 -22.00 -46.27
N TYR A 139 23.25 -21.28 -45.20
CA TYR A 139 23.63 -21.66 -43.83
C TYR A 139 22.42 -22.09 -42.99
N GLY A 140 22.47 -23.32 -42.47
CA GLY A 140 21.40 -23.91 -41.68
C GLY A 140 21.67 -23.98 -40.18
N PRO A 141 20.84 -24.73 -39.43
CA PRO A 141 20.93 -24.81 -37.98
C PRO A 141 22.29 -25.29 -37.46
N ALA A 142 22.91 -26.27 -38.11
CA ALA A 142 24.19 -26.81 -37.67
C ALA A 142 25.32 -25.75 -37.74
N GLU A 143 25.37 -24.98 -38.83
CA GLU A 143 26.31 -23.87 -38.99
C GLU A 143 26.01 -22.75 -37.99
N ALA A 144 24.74 -22.47 -37.71
CA ALA A 144 24.32 -21.47 -36.73
C ALA A 144 24.81 -21.81 -35.32
N PHE A 145 24.58 -23.05 -34.86
CA PHE A 145 25.06 -23.51 -33.54
C PHE A 145 26.59 -23.46 -33.44
N ALA A 146 27.29 -23.91 -34.47
CA ALA A 146 28.76 -23.85 -34.52
C ALA A 146 29.27 -22.41 -34.43
N TYR A 147 28.66 -21.48 -35.20
CA TYR A 147 29.03 -20.08 -35.19
C TYR A 147 28.80 -19.42 -33.83
N ALA A 148 27.60 -19.58 -33.26
CA ALA A 148 27.22 -19.01 -31.97
C ALA A 148 28.12 -19.49 -30.83
N LYS A 149 28.41 -20.80 -30.78
CA LYS A 149 29.36 -21.36 -29.80
C LYS A 149 30.74 -20.71 -29.93
N ASN A 150 31.24 -20.55 -31.16
CA ASN A 150 32.54 -19.91 -31.41
C ASN A 150 32.55 -18.41 -31.09
N LYS A 151 31.38 -17.78 -31.01
CA LYS A 151 31.19 -16.38 -30.56
C LYS A 151 30.91 -16.26 -29.06
N GLY A 152 31.00 -17.36 -28.30
CA GLY A 152 30.90 -17.36 -26.85
C GLY A 152 29.48 -17.32 -26.31
N LEU A 153 28.47 -17.67 -27.12
CA LEU A 153 27.14 -18.01 -26.59
C LEU A 153 27.18 -19.38 -25.91
N ASP A 154 26.42 -19.52 -24.83
CA ASP A 154 26.18 -20.82 -24.19
C ASP A 154 24.94 -21.51 -24.80
N ILE A 155 23.98 -20.72 -25.29
CA ILE A 155 22.70 -21.19 -25.82
C ILE A 155 22.34 -20.40 -27.09
N LEU A 156 21.93 -21.11 -28.15
CA LEU A 156 21.31 -20.50 -29.33
C LEU A 156 19.98 -21.19 -29.62
N MET A 157 18.91 -20.41 -29.81
CA MET A 157 17.70 -20.89 -30.46
C MET A 157 17.69 -20.47 -31.93
N THR A 158 17.51 -21.43 -32.82
CA THR A 158 17.08 -21.18 -34.21
C THR A 158 15.56 -21.38 -34.26
N SER A 159 14.84 -20.27 -34.41
CA SER A 159 13.39 -20.13 -34.34
C SER A 159 12.84 -19.79 -35.72
N GLU A 160 12.58 -20.81 -36.53
CA GLU A 160 12.21 -20.61 -37.94
C GLU A 160 10.75 -20.22 -38.09
N HIS A 161 10.43 -19.38 -39.08
CA HIS A 161 9.04 -19.07 -39.41
C HIS A 161 8.25 -20.33 -39.76
N ASN A 162 7.16 -20.54 -39.04
CA ASN A 162 6.34 -21.75 -39.17
C ASN A 162 5.77 -21.99 -40.57
N HIS A 163 5.53 -20.92 -41.32
CA HIS A 163 4.84 -20.92 -42.61
C HIS A 163 5.81 -20.89 -43.80
N MET A 164 7.10 -21.18 -43.56
CA MET A 164 8.15 -21.13 -44.57
C MET A 164 8.83 -22.49 -44.81
N TYR A 165 8.36 -23.55 -44.14
CA TYR A 165 8.90 -24.91 -44.26
C TYR A 165 8.61 -25.59 -45.60
N ASP A 166 7.74 -25.01 -46.42
CA ASP A 166 7.45 -25.43 -47.79
C ASP A 166 8.22 -24.66 -48.87
N GLY A 167 9.10 -23.73 -48.46
CA GLY A 167 9.97 -22.95 -49.35
C GLY A 167 9.29 -21.73 -49.93
N SER A 168 8.22 -21.23 -49.31
CA SER A 168 7.49 -20.04 -49.74
C SER A 168 7.18 -19.08 -48.59
N ASP A 169 6.92 -17.82 -48.93
CA ASP A 169 6.53 -16.72 -48.02
C ASP A 169 5.00 -16.51 -47.96
N GLY A 170 4.25 -17.44 -48.55
CA GLY A 170 2.80 -17.50 -48.55
C GLY A 170 2.30 -18.84 -49.09
N THR A 171 0.98 -18.99 -49.19
CA THR A 171 0.35 -20.28 -49.45
C THR A 171 0.85 -20.94 -50.74
N ASN A 172 1.54 -22.08 -50.60
CA ASN A 172 2.02 -22.88 -51.70
C ASN A 172 1.13 -24.11 -51.93
N THR A 173 0.28 -24.01 -52.94
CA THR A 173 -0.65 -25.08 -53.31
C THR A 173 0.04 -26.37 -53.78
N ALA A 174 1.33 -26.30 -54.14
CA ALA A 174 2.14 -27.44 -54.57
C ALA A 174 3.04 -28.00 -53.45
N ALA A 175 2.93 -27.48 -52.23
CA ALA A 175 3.74 -27.90 -51.09
C ALA A 175 3.61 -29.40 -50.81
N SER A 176 4.72 -30.01 -50.43
CA SER A 176 4.80 -31.40 -49.95
C SER A 176 4.83 -31.41 -48.41
N PRO A 177 3.75 -31.81 -47.73
CA PRO A 177 3.74 -31.91 -46.27
C PRO A 177 4.85 -32.82 -45.73
N ALA A 178 5.18 -33.90 -46.46
CA ALA A 178 6.25 -34.80 -46.08
C ALA A 178 7.62 -34.10 -46.08
N THR A 179 7.86 -33.21 -47.05
CA THR A 179 9.12 -32.43 -47.15
C THR A 179 9.21 -31.41 -46.01
N ALA A 180 8.14 -30.64 -45.78
CA ALA A 180 8.09 -29.65 -44.71
C ALA A 180 8.32 -30.28 -43.32
N LYS A 181 7.63 -31.39 -43.02
CA LYS A 181 7.80 -32.15 -41.77
C LYS A 181 9.20 -32.72 -41.65
N ALA A 182 9.75 -33.29 -42.73
CA ALA A 182 11.10 -33.82 -42.72
C ALA A 182 12.16 -32.74 -42.44
N LEU A 183 11.97 -31.52 -42.96
CA LEU A 183 12.83 -30.37 -42.69
C LEU A 183 12.72 -29.90 -41.25
N TYR A 184 11.51 -29.82 -40.68
CA TYR A 184 11.36 -29.52 -39.25
C TYR A 184 12.08 -30.55 -38.37
N GLN A 185 11.89 -31.84 -38.66
CA GLN A 185 12.55 -32.93 -37.94
C GLN A 185 14.07 -32.93 -38.18
N SER A 186 14.59 -32.42 -39.31
CA SER A 186 16.04 -32.31 -39.52
C SER A 186 16.66 -31.24 -38.62
N GLY A 187 15.97 -30.12 -38.38
CA GLY A 187 16.40 -29.10 -37.43
C GLY A 187 16.44 -29.60 -35.98
N LEU A 188 15.42 -30.34 -35.54
CA LEU A 188 15.41 -31.00 -34.22
C LEU A 188 16.59 -31.98 -34.07
N LYS A 189 16.88 -32.77 -35.12
CA LYS A 189 18.05 -33.67 -35.14
C LYS A 189 19.37 -32.89 -35.10
N ALA A 190 19.50 -31.82 -35.89
CA ALA A 190 20.70 -30.99 -35.90
C ALA A 190 21.02 -30.41 -34.51
N ALA A 191 20.00 -29.91 -33.79
CA ALA A 191 20.17 -29.45 -32.41
C ALA A 191 20.59 -30.58 -31.48
N SER A 192 19.91 -31.73 -31.52
CA SER A 192 20.24 -32.90 -30.69
C SER A 192 21.66 -33.42 -30.93
N ASP A 193 22.06 -33.58 -32.19
CA ASP A 193 23.38 -34.08 -32.59
C ASP A 193 24.47 -33.08 -32.17
N PHE A 194 24.24 -31.78 -32.38
CA PHE A 194 25.18 -30.75 -31.96
C PHE A 194 25.34 -30.74 -30.43
N ASN A 195 24.25 -30.85 -29.67
CA ASN A 195 24.28 -30.90 -28.21
C ASN A 195 25.07 -32.12 -27.70
N ALA A 196 24.85 -33.29 -28.29
CA ALA A 196 25.59 -34.50 -27.95
C ALA A 196 27.10 -34.36 -28.21
N ALA A 197 27.49 -33.68 -29.28
CA ALA A 197 28.88 -33.44 -29.64
C ALA A 197 29.55 -32.30 -28.86
N ASN A 198 28.77 -31.41 -28.24
CA ASN A 198 29.27 -30.16 -27.64
C ASN A 198 28.76 -29.97 -26.20
N PRO A 199 29.23 -30.77 -25.23
CA PRO A 199 28.86 -30.57 -23.83
C PRO A 199 29.26 -29.16 -23.37
N GLY A 200 28.32 -28.43 -22.76
CA GLY A 200 28.49 -27.04 -22.35
C GLY A 200 27.93 -26.00 -23.32
N PHE A 201 27.39 -26.42 -24.46
CA PHE A 201 26.56 -25.58 -25.33
C PHE A 201 25.18 -26.20 -25.49
N LEU A 202 24.15 -25.38 -25.68
CA LEU A 202 22.79 -25.83 -25.98
C LEU A 202 22.24 -25.16 -27.25
N GLY A 203 22.17 -25.93 -28.33
CA GLY A 203 21.35 -25.65 -29.49
C GLY A 203 19.89 -25.99 -29.19
N VAL A 204 19.00 -25.03 -29.43
CA VAL A 204 17.55 -25.17 -29.34
C VAL A 204 17.00 -24.94 -30.73
N TYR A 205 16.11 -25.82 -31.18
CA TYR A 205 15.40 -25.66 -32.44
C TYR A 205 13.90 -25.55 -32.14
N GLY A 206 13.25 -24.56 -32.74
CA GLY A 206 11.83 -24.30 -32.51
C GLY A 206 11.23 -23.45 -33.61
N LEU A 207 10.06 -22.89 -33.33
CA LEU A 207 9.29 -22.11 -34.30
C LEU A 207 9.24 -20.66 -33.87
N GLU A 208 9.27 -19.75 -34.83
CA GLU A 208 8.68 -18.43 -34.73
C GLU A 208 7.29 -18.49 -35.39
N TRP A 209 6.26 -18.52 -34.56
CA TRP A 209 4.87 -18.66 -34.98
C TRP A 209 4.22 -17.30 -35.25
N GLY A 210 3.55 -17.18 -36.39
CA GLY A 210 2.69 -16.04 -36.72
C GLY A 210 3.21 -15.21 -37.90
N VAL A 211 2.62 -14.02 -38.05
CA VAL A 211 3.02 -13.00 -39.03
C VAL A 211 2.96 -11.63 -38.36
N ILE A 212 3.80 -10.67 -38.73
CA ILE A 212 3.79 -9.32 -38.13
C ILE A 212 2.47 -8.57 -38.37
N ASN A 213 2.00 -8.54 -39.62
CA ASN A 213 0.81 -7.79 -40.02
C ASN A 213 -0.48 -8.48 -39.53
N ASN A 214 -1.27 -7.78 -38.69
CA ASN A 214 -2.50 -8.30 -38.07
C ASN A 214 -2.29 -9.59 -37.24
N GLY A 215 -1.10 -9.78 -36.65
CA GLY A 215 -0.70 -11.00 -35.95
C GLY A 215 0.24 -10.75 -34.76
N GLY A 216 1.52 -11.05 -34.88
CA GLY A 216 2.52 -11.05 -33.80
C GLY A 216 3.36 -12.31 -33.86
N HIS A 217 4.69 -12.17 -33.77
CA HIS A 217 5.58 -13.32 -33.78
C HIS A 217 5.81 -13.86 -32.37
N LEU A 218 5.74 -15.19 -32.25
CA LEU A 218 5.85 -15.87 -30.97
C LEU A 218 6.82 -17.04 -31.12
N ASN A 219 7.92 -17.02 -30.38
CA ASN A 219 8.80 -18.19 -30.33
C ASN A 219 8.17 -19.31 -29.50
N ILE A 220 8.09 -20.49 -30.09
CA ILE A 220 7.65 -21.73 -29.44
C ILE A 220 8.86 -22.62 -29.23
N LEU A 221 9.21 -22.83 -27.96
CA LEU A 221 10.31 -23.66 -27.53
C LEU A 221 9.79 -25.04 -27.10
N ASN A 222 10.65 -26.04 -27.22
CA ASN A 222 10.37 -27.43 -26.84
C ASN A 222 9.24 -28.09 -27.65
N SER A 223 8.89 -27.52 -28.81
CA SER A 223 7.98 -28.13 -29.77
C SER A 223 8.64 -29.32 -30.46
N THR A 224 7.89 -30.42 -30.61
CA THR A 224 8.32 -31.64 -31.30
C THR A 224 7.61 -31.83 -32.64
N GLU A 225 6.69 -30.93 -32.96
CA GLU A 225 5.77 -30.95 -34.09
C GLU A 225 5.85 -29.60 -34.81
N LEU A 226 5.73 -29.61 -36.14
CA LEU A 226 5.55 -28.40 -36.93
C LEU A 226 4.10 -27.93 -36.77
N LEU A 227 3.88 -26.85 -36.02
CA LEU A 227 2.58 -26.17 -35.97
C LEU A 227 2.41 -25.36 -37.26
N GLU A 228 1.20 -25.35 -37.83
CA GLU A 228 0.96 -24.78 -39.17
C GLU A 228 -0.54 -24.47 -39.43
N TRP A 229 -0.88 -23.54 -40.35
CA TRP A 229 -2.25 -23.11 -40.71
C TRP A 229 -2.64 -23.29 -42.20
N GLU A 230 -1.71 -23.64 -43.06
CA GLU A 230 -1.82 -23.78 -44.51
C GLU A 230 -2.02 -25.23 -45.00
N TYR A 231 -2.75 -25.34 -46.10
CA TYR A 231 -3.07 -26.59 -46.75
C TYR A 231 -2.63 -26.54 -48.22
N ASN A 232 -2.12 -27.67 -48.73
CA ASN A 232 -1.84 -27.79 -50.15
C ASN A 232 -3.12 -28.01 -50.99
N SER A 233 -2.98 -28.06 -52.32
CA SER A 233 -4.11 -28.28 -53.25
C SER A 233 -4.86 -29.61 -53.07
N SER A 234 -4.24 -30.59 -52.40
CA SER A 234 -4.85 -31.88 -52.05
C SER A 234 -5.53 -31.86 -50.67
N ASN A 235 -5.70 -30.67 -50.08
CA ASN A 235 -6.29 -30.46 -48.76
C ASN A 235 -5.55 -31.22 -47.64
N GLN A 236 -4.21 -31.28 -47.74
CA GLN A 236 -3.35 -31.81 -46.70
C GLN A 236 -2.70 -30.65 -45.95
N LEU A 237 -2.77 -30.69 -44.61
CA LEU A 237 -2.03 -29.76 -43.76
C LEU A 237 -0.53 -29.90 -44.03
N ILE A 238 0.16 -28.79 -44.25
CA ILE A 238 1.60 -28.78 -44.54
C ILE A 238 2.39 -29.23 -43.29
N GLY A 239 2.00 -28.73 -42.11
CA GLY A 239 2.57 -29.15 -40.82
C GLY A 239 1.92 -30.38 -40.16
N ASP A 240 2.33 -30.64 -38.93
CA ASP A 240 1.89 -31.77 -38.11
C ASP A 240 0.57 -31.47 -37.39
N THR A 241 0.45 -30.27 -36.84
CA THR A 241 -0.69 -29.86 -36.01
C THR A 241 -1.24 -28.53 -36.51
N PHE A 242 -2.55 -28.52 -36.82
CA PHE A 242 -3.23 -27.31 -37.27
C PHE A 242 -3.43 -26.35 -36.09
N VAL A 243 -3.05 -25.10 -36.28
CA VAL A 243 -3.43 -23.98 -35.43
C VAL A 243 -3.84 -22.85 -36.33
N ALA A 244 -5.05 -22.32 -36.17
CA ALA A 244 -5.54 -21.26 -37.05
C ALA A 244 -4.65 -20.00 -36.94
N LYS A 245 -4.36 -19.38 -38.09
CA LYS A 245 -3.63 -18.11 -38.15
C LYS A 245 -4.33 -17.07 -37.27
N ASN A 246 -3.55 -16.36 -36.44
CA ASN A 246 -3.99 -15.34 -35.50
C ASN A 246 -4.91 -15.81 -34.34
N ASP A 247 -5.16 -17.11 -34.19
CA ASP A 247 -5.89 -17.64 -33.02
C ASP A 247 -4.94 -17.96 -31.86
N TYR A 248 -4.49 -16.90 -31.18
CA TYR A 248 -3.55 -17.02 -30.06
C TYR A 248 -4.16 -17.74 -28.85
N ALA A 249 -5.48 -17.64 -28.63
CA ALA A 249 -6.12 -18.33 -27.52
C ALA A 249 -6.02 -19.85 -27.68
N SER A 250 -6.36 -20.37 -28.86
CA SER A 250 -6.22 -21.81 -29.15
C SER A 250 -4.76 -22.24 -29.16
N LEU A 251 -3.86 -21.40 -29.68
CA LEU A 251 -2.42 -21.66 -29.62
C LEU A 251 -1.92 -21.80 -28.17
N TYR A 252 -2.28 -20.88 -27.28
CA TYR A 252 -1.89 -20.94 -25.88
C TYR A 252 -2.40 -22.20 -25.19
N THR A 253 -3.66 -22.57 -25.43
CA THR A 253 -4.23 -23.83 -24.91
C THR A 253 -3.46 -25.05 -25.42
N LEU A 254 -3.11 -25.10 -26.71
CA LEU A 254 -2.29 -26.17 -27.27
C LEU A 254 -0.91 -26.22 -26.61
N MET A 255 -0.21 -25.09 -26.55
CA MET A 255 1.13 -24.98 -25.96
C MET A 255 1.13 -25.45 -24.51
N LYS A 256 0.19 -24.99 -23.70
CA LYS A 256 0.03 -25.41 -22.31
C LYS A 256 -0.22 -26.93 -22.21
N ASN A 257 -1.08 -27.49 -23.04
CA ASN A 257 -1.37 -28.93 -23.03
C ASN A 257 -0.18 -29.79 -23.46
N ARG A 258 0.69 -29.27 -24.34
CA ARG A 258 1.92 -29.94 -24.80
C ARG A 258 3.14 -29.63 -23.93
N GLY A 259 3.00 -28.73 -22.95
CA GLY A 259 4.11 -28.25 -22.15
C GLY A 259 5.15 -27.46 -22.95
N TYR A 260 4.76 -26.83 -24.06
CA TYR A 260 5.62 -25.92 -24.81
C TYR A 260 5.76 -24.59 -24.08
N LEU A 261 6.85 -23.88 -24.35
CA LEU A 261 7.16 -22.58 -23.75
C LEU A 261 7.13 -21.50 -24.82
N GLY A 262 6.63 -20.33 -24.46
CA GLY A 262 6.46 -19.21 -25.37
C GLY A 262 7.32 -17.99 -25.04
N GLN A 263 7.77 -17.29 -26.07
CA GLN A 263 8.30 -15.94 -25.98
C GLN A 263 7.52 -15.01 -26.92
N PHE A 264 7.09 -13.85 -26.42
CA PHE A 264 6.65 -12.77 -27.30
C PHE A 264 7.87 -12.16 -27.98
N ASN A 265 7.96 -12.26 -29.30
CA ASN A 265 9.03 -11.67 -30.08
C ASN A 265 8.61 -10.28 -30.56
N HIS A 266 9.55 -9.34 -30.50
CA HIS A 266 9.37 -7.93 -30.93
C HIS A 266 7.93 -7.39 -30.78
N PRO A 267 7.30 -7.51 -29.60
CA PRO A 267 5.86 -7.30 -29.47
C PRO A 267 5.46 -5.84 -29.54
N ASP A 268 4.28 -5.57 -30.09
CA ASP A 268 3.63 -4.26 -30.09
C ASP A 268 2.55 -4.15 -28.99
N THR A 269 2.34 -2.95 -28.50
CA THR A 269 1.25 -2.57 -27.60
C THR A 269 -0.13 -2.63 -28.27
N SER A 270 -0.20 -2.65 -29.60
CA SER A 270 -1.44 -2.63 -30.37
C SER A 270 -1.44 -3.68 -31.49
N GLY A 271 -2.62 -4.11 -31.92
CA GLY A 271 -2.79 -4.97 -33.11
C GLY A 271 -2.21 -6.38 -33.04
N GLN A 272 -1.43 -6.72 -32.02
CA GLN A 272 -0.75 -8.01 -31.92
C GLN A 272 -1.21 -8.92 -30.77
N PHE A 273 -1.06 -10.23 -30.97
CA PHE A 273 -1.40 -11.28 -29.99
C PHE A 273 -2.83 -11.17 -29.48
N LEU A 274 -3.76 -10.94 -30.41
CA LEU A 274 -5.16 -10.65 -30.10
C LEU A 274 -5.84 -11.87 -29.48
N VAL A 275 -6.46 -11.66 -28.31
CA VAL A 275 -7.46 -12.59 -27.76
C VAL A 275 -8.71 -11.78 -27.48
N ASN A 276 -9.84 -12.19 -28.07
CA ASN A 276 -11.11 -11.46 -27.99
C ASN A 276 -10.98 -9.97 -28.38
N GLY A 277 -10.13 -9.66 -29.36
CA GLY A 277 -9.88 -8.30 -29.84
C GLY A 277 -8.96 -7.46 -28.95
N VAL A 278 -8.42 -8.02 -27.86
CA VAL A 278 -7.51 -7.32 -26.95
C VAL A 278 -6.05 -7.62 -27.33
N PRO A 279 -5.22 -6.60 -27.66
CA PRO A 279 -3.78 -6.80 -27.90
C PRO A 279 -3.07 -7.31 -26.65
N LEU A 280 -2.12 -8.24 -26.84
CA LEU A 280 -1.49 -8.99 -25.74
C LEU A 280 -2.56 -9.56 -24.79
N GLY A 281 -3.59 -10.16 -25.39
CA GLY A 281 -4.79 -10.58 -24.68
C GLY A 281 -4.51 -11.71 -23.69
N TYR A 282 -4.80 -11.47 -22.42
CA TYR A 282 -4.55 -12.42 -21.35
C TYR A 282 -5.47 -13.64 -21.40
N THR A 283 -4.90 -14.82 -21.19
CA THR A 283 -5.61 -16.06 -20.86
C THR A 283 -4.83 -16.83 -19.80
N ALA A 284 -5.51 -17.66 -19.00
CA ALA A 284 -4.82 -18.49 -18.01
C ALA A 284 -3.87 -19.52 -18.66
N ASP A 285 -4.24 -20.09 -19.81
CA ASP A 285 -3.36 -20.98 -20.56
C ASP A 285 -2.16 -20.20 -21.12
N GLY A 286 -2.37 -18.96 -21.59
CA GLY A 286 -1.32 -18.05 -22.02
C GLY A 286 -0.35 -17.72 -20.89
N ASP A 287 -0.82 -17.44 -19.67
CA ASP A 287 0.06 -17.21 -18.51
C ASP A 287 0.98 -18.41 -18.21
N GLN A 288 0.46 -19.62 -18.39
CA GLN A 288 1.23 -20.85 -18.17
C GLN A 288 2.24 -21.09 -19.29
N ALA A 289 1.85 -20.89 -20.55
CA ALA A 289 2.66 -21.16 -21.72
C ALA A 289 3.72 -20.07 -21.97
N MET A 290 3.36 -18.79 -21.85
CA MET A 290 4.22 -17.65 -22.16
C MET A 290 5.16 -17.33 -21.01
N VAL A 291 6.46 -17.48 -21.25
CA VAL A 291 7.50 -17.39 -20.21
C VAL A 291 8.45 -16.22 -20.40
N LEU A 292 8.57 -15.70 -21.63
CA LEU A 292 9.46 -14.60 -21.98
C LEU A 292 8.75 -13.51 -22.77
N CYS A 293 9.26 -12.29 -22.66
CA CYS A 293 8.90 -11.17 -23.50
C CYS A 293 10.17 -10.43 -23.90
N GLU A 294 10.38 -10.31 -25.20
CA GLU A 294 11.55 -9.65 -25.76
C GLU A 294 11.44 -8.15 -25.55
N VAL A 295 12.29 -7.57 -24.69
CA VAL A 295 12.30 -6.11 -24.43
C VAL A 295 13.19 -5.35 -25.39
N LEU A 296 14.13 -6.04 -26.02
CA LEU A 296 15.06 -5.42 -26.97
C LEU A 296 15.51 -6.43 -28.00
N ASN A 297 15.55 -5.98 -29.25
CA ASN A 297 16.14 -6.71 -30.36
C ASN A 297 17.18 -5.84 -31.07
N THR A 298 18.27 -6.46 -31.51
CA THR A 298 19.23 -5.81 -32.42
C THR A 298 18.66 -5.83 -33.85
N SER A 299 19.24 -5.07 -34.77
CA SER A 299 18.85 -5.10 -36.18
C SER A 299 18.91 -6.53 -36.76
N ALA A 300 17.75 -7.07 -37.15
CA ALA A 300 17.59 -8.44 -37.65
C ALA A 300 18.47 -8.79 -38.86
N PHE A 301 18.70 -7.77 -39.71
CA PHE A 301 19.51 -7.89 -40.93
C PHE A 301 20.94 -7.34 -40.78
N SER A 302 21.40 -7.13 -39.54
CA SER A 302 22.79 -6.72 -39.31
C SER A 302 23.74 -7.77 -39.87
N THR A 303 24.77 -7.33 -40.58
CA THR A 303 25.91 -8.16 -41.00
C THR A 303 27.12 -7.98 -40.07
N ASN A 304 26.97 -7.23 -38.97
CA ASN A 304 28.03 -6.93 -38.03
C ASN A 304 28.55 -8.21 -37.35
N THR A 305 29.87 -8.32 -37.21
CA THR A 305 30.52 -9.48 -36.55
C THR A 305 31.45 -9.09 -35.40
N THR A 306 31.47 -7.80 -35.08
CA THR A 306 32.34 -7.14 -34.11
C THR A 306 31.56 -6.63 -32.90
N GLU A 307 30.27 -6.96 -32.79
CA GLU A 307 29.37 -6.54 -31.71
C GLU A 307 29.19 -5.01 -31.60
N THR A 308 29.29 -4.30 -32.72
CA THR A 308 29.18 -2.83 -32.76
C THR A 308 27.95 -2.34 -33.49
N GLU A 309 26.92 -3.18 -33.66
CA GLU A 309 25.64 -2.73 -34.21
C GLU A 309 25.00 -1.63 -33.33
N THR A 310 24.45 -0.64 -33.99
CA THR A 310 23.83 0.53 -33.36
C THR A 310 22.31 0.52 -33.45
N GLY A 311 21.74 -0.08 -34.49
CA GLY A 311 20.30 -0.19 -34.69
C GLY A 311 19.68 -1.20 -33.72
N ARG A 312 18.72 -0.75 -32.92
CA ARG A 312 18.05 -1.53 -31.88
C ARG A 312 16.57 -1.13 -31.78
N SER A 313 15.71 -2.13 -31.61
CA SER A 313 14.29 -1.93 -31.34
C SER A 313 13.99 -2.15 -29.86
N ASN A 314 13.10 -1.35 -29.28
CA ASN A 314 12.71 -1.40 -27.87
C ASN A 314 11.22 -1.73 -27.74
N PHE A 315 10.92 -2.77 -26.96
CA PHE A 315 9.58 -3.29 -26.75
C PHE A 315 9.19 -3.32 -25.26
N GLU A 316 9.93 -2.60 -24.40
CA GLU A 316 9.68 -2.55 -22.96
C GLU A 316 8.23 -2.15 -22.64
N GLY A 317 7.61 -1.26 -23.42
CA GLY A 317 6.21 -0.87 -23.27
C GLY A 317 5.23 -2.02 -23.48
N ALA A 318 5.44 -2.85 -24.50
CA ALA A 318 4.62 -4.03 -24.76
C ALA A 318 4.80 -5.10 -23.68
N CYS A 319 6.03 -5.33 -23.21
CA CYS A 319 6.26 -6.27 -22.11
C CYS A 319 5.64 -5.79 -20.79
N LYS A 320 5.66 -4.48 -20.50
CA LYS A 320 4.92 -3.90 -19.37
C LYS A 320 3.42 -4.13 -19.50
N LYS A 321 2.87 -3.94 -20.70
CA LYS A 321 1.45 -4.21 -20.98
C LYS A 321 1.10 -5.68 -20.76
N ALA A 322 1.95 -6.62 -21.18
CA ALA A 322 1.74 -8.05 -20.93
C ALA A 322 1.75 -8.38 -19.42
N LEU A 323 2.72 -7.85 -18.66
CA LEU A 323 2.78 -8.02 -17.21
C LEU A 323 1.53 -7.47 -16.51
N GLU A 324 1.10 -6.28 -16.91
CA GLU A 324 -0.10 -5.62 -16.41
C GLU A 324 -1.39 -6.30 -16.84
N ALA A 325 -1.40 -7.01 -17.97
CA ALA A 325 -2.52 -7.87 -18.37
C ALA A 325 -2.62 -9.14 -17.49
N GLY A 326 -1.57 -9.46 -16.72
CA GLY A 326 -1.52 -10.57 -15.77
C GLY A 326 -0.58 -11.71 -16.19
N PHE A 327 0.11 -11.59 -17.33
CA PHE A 327 1.12 -12.57 -17.72
C PHE A 327 2.33 -12.53 -16.77
N HIS A 328 2.89 -13.69 -16.49
CA HIS A 328 4.14 -13.81 -15.73
C HIS A 328 5.28 -14.13 -16.70
N VAL A 329 5.81 -13.10 -17.35
CA VAL A 329 6.92 -13.22 -18.30
C VAL A 329 8.19 -12.61 -17.74
N ALA A 330 9.35 -13.23 -18.02
CA ALA A 330 10.65 -12.59 -17.80
C ALA A 330 11.08 -11.82 -19.05
N PHE A 331 11.97 -10.85 -18.87
CA PHE A 331 12.51 -10.09 -20.01
C PHE A 331 13.64 -10.86 -20.69
N SER A 332 13.59 -10.89 -22.01
CA SER A 332 14.65 -11.41 -22.88
C SER A 332 15.14 -10.32 -23.85
N THR A 333 16.33 -10.52 -24.39
CA THR A 333 16.83 -9.72 -25.50
C THR A 333 17.61 -10.60 -26.47
N ASN A 334 17.35 -10.43 -27.76
CA ASN A 334 17.90 -11.28 -28.81
C ASN A 334 18.29 -10.44 -30.03
N GLN A 335 18.67 -11.11 -31.12
CA GLN A 335 19.21 -10.45 -32.30
C GLN A 335 18.42 -10.70 -33.58
N ASP A 336 17.51 -11.68 -33.58
CA ASP A 336 16.64 -11.98 -34.73
C ASP A 336 17.45 -12.11 -36.02
N ASN A 337 18.58 -12.82 -35.89
CA ASN A 337 19.60 -12.89 -36.92
C ASN A 337 19.03 -13.61 -38.15
N HIS A 338 18.92 -12.89 -39.26
CA HIS A 338 18.69 -13.49 -40.58
C HIS A 338 19.98 -13.64 -41.39
N CYS A 339 20.97 -12.79 -41.10
CA CYS A 339 22.32 -12.96 -41.62
C CYS A 339 23.11 -13.96 -40.76
N ALA A 340 24.08 -14.65 -41.36
CA ALA A 340 24.85 -15.72 -40.72
C ALA A 340 25.91 -15.20 -39.70
N ASN A 341 25.49 -14.39 -38.72
CA ASN A 341 26.31 -13.79 -37.66
C ASN A 341 25.77 -14.03 -36.24
N TRP A 342 25.04 -15.11 -36.00
CA TRP A 342 24.38 -15.44 -34.74
C TRP A 342 25.20 -15.09 -33.48
N GLY A 343 24.68 -14.16 -32.67
CA GLY A 343 25.31 -13.71 -31.42
C GLY A 343 26.40 -12.64 -31.59
N ALA A 344 26.74 -12.23 -32.81
CA ALA A 344 27.85 -11.31 -33.08
C ALA A 344 27.44 -9.89 -33.53
N SER A 345 26.14 -9.62 -33.72
CA SER A 345 25.67 -8.29 -34.13
C SER A 345 25.94 -7.25 -33.04
N TYR A 346 25.58 -7.59 -31.79
CA TYR A 346 25.75 -6.74 -30.62
C TYR A 346 25.98 -7.58 -29.36
N THR A 347 26.31 -6.94 -28.24
CA THR A 347 26.63 -7.60 -26.96
C THR A 347 25.40 -8.05 -26.17
N ASN A 348 24.17 -7.81 -26.66
CA ASN A 348 22.95 -8.15 -25.94
C ASN A 348 22.74 -9.67 -25.83
N ARG A 349 22.29 -10.13 -24.65
CA ARG A 349 22.09 -11.54 -24.30
C ARG A 349 20.87 -11.71 -23.40
N THR A 350 20.24 -12.87 -23.50
CA THR A 350 19.30 -13.37 -22.48
C THR A 350 20.07 -14.23 -21.49
N GLY A 351 20.24 -13.77 -20.26
CA GLY A 351 20.93 -14.51 -19.20
C GLY A 351 19.98 -15.47 -18.50
N VAL A 352 20.31 -16.76 -18.47
CA VAL A 352 19.50 -17.83 -17.88
C VAL A 352 20.20 -18.39 -16.64
N LEU A 353 19.49 -18.40 -15.51
CA LEU A 353 20.00 -18.85 -14.21
C LEU A 353 19.63 -20.31 -14.00
N ILE A 354 20.62 -21.19 -14.06
CA ILE A 354 20.49 -22.62 -13.78
C ILE A 354 21.15 -22.91 -12.42
N PRO A 355 20.55 -23.72 -11.53
CA PRO A 355 21.14 -24.00 -10.22
C PRO A 355 22.59 -24.48 -10.31
N THR A 356 23.49 -23.92 -9.51
CA THR A 356 24.92 -24.24 -9.51
C THR A 356 25.14 -25.74 -9.31
N GLY A 357 25.98 -26.34 -10.15
CA GLY A 357 26.22 -27.79 -10.15
C GLY A 357 25.24 -28.59 -11.02
N THR A 358 24.20 -27.95 -11.56
CA THR A 358 23.33 -28.55 -12.58
C THR A 358 23.94 -28.32 -13.96
N ALA A 359 24.07 -29.38 -14.76
CA ALA A 359 24.57 -29.28 -16.12
C ALA A 359 23.59 -28.49 -17.01
N LEU A 360 24.11 -27.73 -17.97
CA LEU A 360 23.31 -27.15 -19.05
C LEU A 360 22.76 -28.29 -19.93
N SER A 361 21.44 -28.34 -20.05
CA SER A 361 20.69 -29.32 -20.84
C SER A 361 19.34 -28.73 -21.24
N SER A 362 18.64 -29.32 -22.19
CA SER A 362 17.28 -28.89 -22.54
C SER A 362 16.33 -28.90 -21.33
N ALA A 363 16.47 -29.90 -20.44
CA ALA A 363 15.64 -29.99 -19.23
C ALA A 363 15.92 -28.83 -18.26
N SER A 364 17.18 -28.64 -17.86
CA SER A 364 17.54 -27.58 -16.92
C SER A 364 17.31 -26.17 -17.48
N PHE A 365 17.48 -25.98 -18.79
CA PHE A 365 17.11 -24.75 -19.48
C PHE A 365 15.60 -24.49 -19.45
N ASN A 366 14.79 -25.48 -19.84
CA ASN A 366 13.32 -25.36 -19.82
C ASN A 366 12.78 -25.13 -18.41
N ASP A 367 13.36 -25.77 -17.39
CA ASP A 367 12.99 -25.56 -15.98
C ASP A 367 13.30 -24.13 -15.53
N ALA A 368 14.46 -23.58 -15.90
CA ALA A 368 14.83 -22.20 -15.61
C ALA A 368 13.87 -21.20 -16.29
N LEU A 369 13.50 -21.44 -17.55
CA LEU A 369 12.53 -20.62 -18.26
C LEU A 369 11.13 -20.71 -17.62
N ARG A 370 10.65 -21.90 -17.25
CA ARG A 370 9.38 -22.07 -16.53
C ARG A 370 9.39 -21.32 -15.20
N ALA A 371 10.51 -21.29 -14.50
CA ALA A 371 10.67 -20.56 -13.26
C ALA A 371 10.99 -19.07 -13.45
N ARG A 372 11.04 -18.56 -14.70
CA ARG A 372 11.36 -17.17 -15.05
C ARG A 372 12.70 -16.72 -14.46
N ARG A 373 13.65 -17.64 -14.36
CA ARG A 373 15.02 -17.43 -13.86
C ARG A 373 15.88 -16.83 -14.95
N VAL A 374 15.51 -15.63 -15.41
CA VAL A 374 16.05 -15.00 -16.61
C VAL A 374 16.27 -13.50 -16.38
N PHE A 375 17.25 -12.91 -17.05
CA PHE A 375 17.39 -11.46 -17.17
C PHE A 375 17.78 -11.09 -18.60
N ALA A 376 17.43 -9.88 -19.03
CA ALA A 376 17.89 -9.31 -20.29
C ALA A 376 19.10 -8.40 -20.02
N THR A 377 20.10 -8.42 -20.89
CA THR A 377 21.29 -7.55 -20.77
C THR A 377 21.77 -7.10 -22.14
N MET A 378 22.19 -5.85 -22.27
CA MET A 378 22.97 -5.37 -23.41
C MET A 378 24.46 -5.73 -23.30
N ASP A 379 24.91 -6.31 -22.19
CA ASP A 379 26.31 -6.60 -21.89
C ASP A 379 26.52 -8.09 -21.57
N LYS A 380 27.38 -8.75 -22.34
CA LYS A 380 27.66 -10.19 -22.25
C LYS A 380 28.52 -10.62 -21.05
N THR A 381 28.94 -9.69 -20.21
CA THR A 381 29.78 -9.93 -19.03
C THR A 381 29.09 -9.55 -17.72
N SER A 382 27.85 -9.07 -17.81
CA SER A 382 27.14 -8.46 -16.70
C SER A 382 25.86 -9.21 -16.36
N GLN A 383 25.57 -9.30 -15.07
CA GLN A 383 24.46 -10.06 -14.52
C GLN A 383 23.63 -9.16 -13.62
N LEU A 384 22.31 -9.36 -13.65
CA LEU A 384 21.37 -8.66 -12.79
C LEU A 384 20.37 -9.64 -12.18
N ILE A 385 20.30 -9.65 -10.85
CA ILE A 385 19.37 -10.52 -10.11
C ILE A 385 18.62 -9.69 -9.07
N LEU A 386 17.30 -9.64 -9.18
CA LEU A 386 16.44 -9.05 -8.16
C LEU A 386 16.10 -10.10 -7.09
N THR A 387 16.14 -9.68 -5.81
CA THR A 387 15.59 -10.45 -4.70
C THR A 387 14.57 -9.63 -3.91
N ALA A 388 13.59 -10.30 -3.29
CA ALA A 388 12.61 -9.68 -2.39
C ALA A 388 12.45 -10.54 -1.13
N ASN A 389 12.81 -10.01 0.05
CA ASN A 389 12.77 -10.76 1.32
C ASN A 389 13.41 -12.17 1.26
N GLY A 390 14.45 -12.33 0.45
CA GLY A 390 15.14 -13.60 0.26
C GLY A 390 14.58 -14.51 -0.86
N HIS A 391 13.47 -14.14 -1.49
CA HIS A 391 13.00 -14.78 -2.72
C HIS A 391 13.75 -14.18 -3.92
N VAL A 392 14.01 -14.98 -4.96
CA VAL A 392 14.72 -14.51 -6.17
C VAL A 392 13.74 -14.28 -7.33
N MET A 393 14.07 -13.34 -8.23
CA MET A 393 13.31 -13.00 -9.44
C MET A 393 12.81 -14.22 -10.20
N GLY A 394 11.55 -14.21 -10.62
CA GLY A 394 10.87 -15.37 -11.18
C GLY A 394 9.88 -16.03 -10.21
N GLU A 395 10.10 -15.88 -8.89
CA GLU A 395 9.20 -16.45 -7.88
C GLU A 395 7.87 -15.72 -7.78
N ARG A 396 6.85 -16.47 -7.35
CA ARG A 396 5.53 -15.98 -6.95
C ARG A 396 5.33 -16.36 -5.48
N PHE A 397 5.09 -15.38 -4.61
CA PHE A 397 4.90 -15.65 -3.19
C PHE A 397 3.94 -14.67 -2.51
N THR A 398 3.43 -15.04 -1.35
CA THR A 398 2.60 -14.17 -0.50
C THR A 398 3.47 -13.40 0.49
N ASN A 399 3.24 -12.09 0.64
CA ASN A 399 3.96 -11.25 1.59
C ASN A 399 2.98 -10.60 2.59
N SER A 400 3.46 -10.28 3.80
CA SER A 400 2.75 -9.49 4.80
C SER A 400 3.72 -8.47 5.39
N GLY A 401 3.26 -7.22 5.56
CA GLY A 401 4.12 -6.14 6.03
C GLY A 401 5.25 -5.76 5.06
N PRO A 402 6.42 -5.30 5.57
CA PRO A 402 7.50 -4.80 4.75
C PRO A 402 8.09 -5.82 3.75
N LEU A 403 8.36 -5.34 2.54
CA LEU A 403 9.04 -6.01 1.44
C LEU A 403 10.35 -5.28 1.14
N THR A 404 11.48 -5.96 1.30
CA THR A 404 12.80 -5.43 0.94
C THR A 404 13.23 -5.98 -0.41
N LEU A 405 13.35 -5.09 -1.40
CA LEU A 405 13.84 -5.36 -2.74
C LEU A 405 15.34 -5.06 -2.83
N ASN A 406 16.11 -5.94 -3.48
CA ASN A 406 17.54 -5.72 -3.74
C ASN A 406 17.89 -6.08 -5.20
N ALA A 407 18.36 -5.10 -5.96
CA ALA A 407 18.97 -5.31 -7.27
C ALA A 407 20.46 -5.66 -7.08
N ASN A 408 20.81 -6.91 -7.38
CA ASN A 408 22.17 -7.42 -7.26
C ASN A 408 22.81 -7.43 -8.65
N PHE A 409 23.85 -6.62 -8.84
CA PHE A 409 24.55 -6.45 -10.11
C PHE A 409 25.99 -6.94 -10.00
N ALA A 410 26.44 -7.67 -11.00
CA ALA A 410 27.83 -8.12 -11.16
C ALA A 410 28.32 -7.88 -12.57
N SER A 411 29.61 -7.62 -12.73
CA SER A 411 30.28 -7.63 -14.03
C SER A 411 31.64 -8.30 -13.91
N THR A 412 31.90 -9.30 -14.75
CA THR A 412 33.21 -9.96 -14.82
C THR A 412 34.26 -9.10 -15.53
N SER A 413 33.83 -8.10 -16.32
CA SER A 413 34.72 -7.10 -16.93
C SER A 413 34.85 -5.81 -16.11
N GLY A 414 34.29 -5.77 -14.89
CA GLY A 414 34.40 -4.61 -13.99
C GLY A 414 33.57 -3.38 -14.41
N LYS A 415 32.50 -3.55 -15.19
CA LYS A 415 31.57 -2.45 -15.51
C LYS A 415 30.95 -1.88 -14.23
N SER A 416 30.79 -0.56 -14.18
CA SER A 416 30.13 0.12 -13.08
C SER A 416 28.69 0.51 -13.45
N VAL A 417 27.87 0.71 -12.41
CA VAL A 417 26.47 1.14 -12.54
C VAL A 417 26.40 2.66 -12.53
N SER A 418 25.73 3.24 -13.53
CA SER A 418 25.42 4.67 -13.63
C SER A 418 24.07 5.02 -13.02
N SER A 419 23.07 4.14 -13.15
CA SER A 419 21.77 4.30 -12.52
C SER A 419 21.09 2.96 -12.27
N VAL A 420 20.22 2.95 -11.27
CA VAL A 420 19.36 1.82 -10.94
C VAL A 420 17.94 2.32 -10.74
N ALA A 421 16.96 1.55 -11.18
CA ALA A 421 15.56 1.80 -10.98
C ALA A 421 14.87 0.50 -10.56
N LEU A 422 14.18 0.53 -9.43
CA LEU A 422 13.25 -0.51 -9.02
C LEU A 422 11.85 -0.10 -9.46
N PHE A 423 11.17 -0.98 -10.18
CA PHE A 423 9.83 -0.76 -10.71
C PHE A 423 8.80 -1.60 -9.97
N GLU A 424 7.59 -1.05 -9.84
CA GLU A 424 6.39 -1.73 -9.37
C GLU A 424 5.33 -1.71 -10.47
N GLY A 425 4.67 -2.83 -10.68
CA GLY A 425 3.40 -2.91 -11.39
C GLY A 425 2.37 -3.70 -10.61
N VAL A 426 1.10 -3.49 -10.95
CA VAL A 426 -0.07 -4.12 -10.33
C VAL A 426 -0.99 -4.54 -11.46
N PRO A 427 -1.18 -5.85 -11.71
CA PRO A 427 -2.03 -6.32 -12.78
C PRO A 427 -3.40 -5.61 -12.82
N GLY A 428 -3.78 -5.13 -14.01
CA GLY A 428 -5.00 -4.40 -14.25
C GLY A 428 -4.85 -2.89 -14.49
N ARG A 429 -3.64 -2.29 -14.42
CA ARG A 429 -3.43 -0.85 -14.71
C ARG A 429 -3.00 -0.56 -16.14
N ASN A 430 -3.31 -1.46 -17.08
CA ASN A 430 -3.15 -1.28 -18.53
C ASN A 430 -1.75 -0.80 -18.97
N GLY A 431 -0.70 -1.45 -18.48
CA GLY A 431 0.70 -1.13 -18.83
C GLY A 431 1.37 -0.07 -17.94
N THR A 432 0.64 0.47 -16.95
CA THR A 432 1.18 1.49 -16.03
C THR A 432 2.09 0.85 -14.99
N VAL A 433 3.39 0.86 -15.26
CA VAL A 433 4.44 0.45 -14.32
C VAL A 433 5.18 1.68 -13.81
N THR A 434 5.28 1.81 -12.49
CA THR A 434 5.84 2.99 -11.81
C THR A 434 7.23 2.71 -11.26
N GLN A 435 8.15 3.65 -11.42
CA GLN A 435 9.43 3.60 -10.72
C GLN A 435 9.19 3.88 -9.24
N LEU A 436 9.56 2.93 -8.39
CA LEU A 436 9.43 2.96 -6.94
C LEU A 436 10.65 3.61 -6.27
N SER A 437 11.85 3.32 -6.79
CA SER A 437 13.11 3.74 -6.19
C SER A 437 14.17 3.95 -7.26
N SER A 438 15.10 4.87 -7.00
CA SER A 438 16.35 5.04 -7.76
C SER A 438 17.57 4.44 -7.04
N SER A 439 17.33 3.69 -5.96
CA SER A 439 18.35 3.00 -5.16
C SER A 439 18.31 1.51 -5.44
N ALA A 440 19.47 0.86 -5.35
CA ALA A 440 19.59 -0.58 -5.59
C ALA A 440 18.92 -1.44 -4.50
N SER A 441 18.63 -0.85 -3.34
CA SER A 441 17.85 -1.46 -2.28
C SER A 441 16.71 -0.54 -1.85
N ALA A 442 15.54 -1.10 -1.60
CA ALA A 442 14.39 -0.37 -1.07
C ALA A 442 13.53 -1.28 -0.20
N THR A 443 13.13 -0.80 0.97
CA THR A 443 12.11 -1.43 1.81
C THR A 443 10.82 -0.65 1.68
N ILE A 444 9.76 -1.33 1.25
CA ILE A 444 8.42 -0.76 1.09
C ILE A 444 7.40 -1.61 1.81
N THR A 445 6.18 -1.13 1.99
CA THR A 445 5.04 -1.99 2.35
C THR A 445 4.06 -1.90 1.19
N PRO A 446 3.97 -2.94 0.34
CA PRO A 446 3.03 -2.93 -0.78
C PRO A 446 1.59 -2.73 -0.31
N GLY A 447 0.74 -2.15 -1.16
CA GLY A 447 -0.71 -2.19 -0.93
C GLY A 447 -1.24 -3.63 -0.99
N ALA A 448 -2.42 -3.91 -0.44
CA ALA A 448 -2.99 -5.27 -0.55
C ALA A 448 -3.22 -5.67 -2.03
N GLY A 449 -3.05 -6.96 -2.33
CA GLY A 449 -3.29 -7.53 -3.66
C GLY A 449 -2.01 -7.97 -4.39
N ALA A 450 -2.14 -8.21 -5.69
CA ALA A 450 -1.05 -8.69 -6.53
C ALA A 450 -0.18 -7.52 -7.02
N HIS A 451 1.14 -7.70 -6.92
CA HIS A 451 2.16 -6.79 -7.42
C HIS A 451 3.23 -7.59 -8.15
N PHE A 452 3.96 -6.93 -9.03
CA PHE A 452 5.23 -7.42 -9.52
C PHE A 452 6.30 -6.33 -9.44
N TYR A 453 7.54 -6.75 -9.22
CA TYR A 453 8.67 -5.85 -9.11
C TYR A 453 9.81 -6.32 -10.00
N TYR A 454 10.47 -5.41 -10.69
CA TYR A 454 11.70 -5.71 -11.44
C TYR A 454 12.72 -4.58 -11.30
N ALA A 455 13.99 -4.89 -11.56
CA ALA A 455 15.07 -3.92 -11.56
C ALA A 455 15.50 -3.61 -13.00
N LYS A 456 15.82 -2.34 -13.26
CA LYS A 456 16.53 -1.88 -14.44
C LYS A 456 17.83 -1.21 -14.01
N VAL A 457 18.95 -1.59 -14.63
CA VAL A 457 20.27 -1.01 -14.35
C VAL A 457 20.81 -0.44 -15.65
N THR A 458 21.33 0.79 -15.59
CA THR A 458 22.12 1.39 -16.66
C THR A 458 23.58 1.36 -16.22
N GLN A 459 24.46 0.93 -17.10
CA GLN A 459 25.90 0.89 -16.89
C GLN A 459 26.56 2.22 -17.30
N ASN A 460 27.82 2.40 -16.97
CA ASN A 460 28.58 3.63 -17.27
C ASN A 460 28.84 3.86 -18.78
N ASP A 461 28.67 2.84 -19.61
CA ASP A 461 28.75 2.92 -21.08
C ASP A 461 27.38 3.02 -21.75
N GLY A 462 26.30 3.13 -20.97
CA GLY A 462 24.93 3.22 -21.46
C GLY A 462 24.25 1.89 -21.72
N ASN A 463 24.94 0.75 -21.54
CA ASN A 463 24.31 -0.56 -21.62
C ASN A 463 23.26 -0.74 -20.51
N ILE A 464 22.19 -1.47 -20.81
CA ILE A 464 21.05 -1.65 -19.93
C ILE A 464 20.84 -3.12 -19.61
N LEU A 465 20.49 -3.41 -18.36
CA LEU A 465 20.06 -4.71 -17.87
C LEU A 465 18.65 -4.61 -17.27
N TRP A 466 17.87 -5.67 -17.42
CA TRP A 466 16.55 -5.84 -16.81
C TRP A 466 16.46 -7.19 -16.12
N SER A 467 16.14 -7.21 -14.82
CA SER A 467 15.87 -8.45 -14.10
C SER A 467 14.52 -9.04 -14.56
N ALA A 468 14.31 -10.35 -14.41
CA ALA A 468 12.94 -10.86 -14.38
C ALA A 468 12.13 -10.14 -13.27
N PRO A 469 10.81 -10.03 -13.44
CA PRO A 469 9.95 -9.66 -12.33
C PRO A 469 9.93 -10.71 -11.22
N ILE A 470 9.62 -10.27 -10.01
CA ILE A 470 9.19 -11.11 -8.90
C ILE A 470 7.75 -10.75 -8.56
N TRP A 471 6.90 -11.76 -8.37
CA TRP A 471 5.46 -11.55 -8.15
C TRP A 471 5.12 -11.75 -6.69
N VAL A 472 4.46 -10.74 -6.11
CA VAL A 472 4.15 -10.67 -4.70
C VAL A 472 2.65 -10.48 -4.55
N THR A 473 2.00 -11.42 -3.85
CA THR A 473 0.63 -11.19 -3.37
C THR A 473 0.71 -10.67 -1.95
N GLN A 474 0.55 -9.37 -1.78
CA GLN A 474 0.50 -8.75 -0.47
C GLN A 474 -0.85 -9.07 0.17
N GLY A 475 -0.80 -9.71 1.34
CA GLY A 475 -2.00 -9.91 2.15
C GLY A 475 -2.65 -8.58 2.52
N THR A 476 -3.94 -8.61 2.84
CA THR A 476 -4.60 -7.48 3.51
C THR A 476 -4.04 -7.36 4.92
N SER A 477 -2.85 -6.78 5.08
CA SER A 477 -2.29 -6.52 6.39
C SER A 477 -3.09 -5.41 7.07
N THR A 478 -4.09 -5.78 7.86
CA THR A 478 -3.99 -5.45 9.28
C THR A 478 -2.89 -6.38 9.80
N SER A 479 -1.81 -5.84 10.36
CA SER A 479 -0.62 -6.55 10.86
C SER A 479 -0.94 -7.97 11.35
N GLY A 480 -0.10 -8.98 11.06
CA GLY A 480 -0.25 -10.36 11.57
C GLY A 480 -0.18 -10.50 13.09
N ASP A 481 -0.27 -9.37 13.80
CA ASP A 481 -0.53 -9.27 15.21
C ASP A 481 -1.95 -9.76 15.51
N THR A 482 -2.02 -10.81 16.33
CA THR A 482 -3.28 -11.45 16.76
C THR A 482 -3.48 -11.35 18.27
N LEU A 483 -2.51 -10.77 18.98
CA LEU A 483 -2.59 -10.59 20.41
C LEU A 483 -3.27 -9.26 20.68
N ALA A 484 -4.29 -9.27 21.52
CA ALA A 484 -4.93 -8.05 21.94
C ALA A 484 -4.03 -7.28 22.93
N PRO A 485 -4.05 -5.93 22.90
CA PRO A 485 -3.39 -5.13 23.91
C PRO A 485 -3.79 -5.52 25.33
N THR A 486 -2.87 -5.37 26.27
CA THR A 486 -3.18 -5.38 27.70
C THR A 486 -3.44 -3.97 28.18
N VAL A 487 -4.49 -3.76 28.97
CA VAL A 487 -4.85 -2.43 29.48
C VAL A 487 -5.39 -2.49 30.89
N SER A 488 -4.95 -1.56 31.74
CA SER A 488 -5.55 -1.26 33.04
C SER A 488 -6.06 0.17 33.06
N ALA A 489 -7.17 0.39 33.77
CA ALA A 489 -7.77 1.70 33.96
C ALA A 489 -7.61 2.16 35.42
N SER A 490 -7.64 3.46 35.64
CA SER A 490 -7.80 4.08 36.95
C SER A 490 -8.42 5.46 36.82
N GLU A 491 -8.99 5.94 37.92
CA GLU A 491 -9.57 7.27 38.01
C GLU A 491 -9.03 8.05 39.21
N SER A 492 -9.17 9.37 39.16
CA SER A 492 -8.91 10.27 40.27
C SER A 492 -9.93 11.39 40.31
N GLY A 493 -10.54 11.60 41.48
CA GLY A 493 -11.58 12.59 41.74
C GLY A 493 -12.98 12.01 41.91
N THR A 494 -13.83 12.73 42.63
CA THR A 494 -15.22 12.32 42.95
C THR A 494 -16.26 13.38 42.57
N GLY A 495 -15.84 14.55 42.09
CA GLY A 495 -16.72 15.67 41.72
C GLY A 495 -15.96 16.80 41.02
N GLY A 496 -16.67 17.61 40.23
CA GLY A 496 -16.09 18.62 39.35
C GLY A 496 -15.43 18.00 38.12
N THR A 497 -14.10 17.83 38.18
CA THR A 497 -13.32 17.18 37.13
C THR A 497 -12.76 15.87 37.65
N ILE A 498 -13.07 14.77 36.96
CA ILE A 498 -12.53 13.43 37.22
C ILE A 498 -11.52 13.14 36.13
N THR A 499 -10.31 12.72 36.50
CA THR A 499 -9.29 12.27 35.55
C THR A 499 -9.40 10.76 35.39
N LEU A 500 -9.56 10.30 34.15
CA LEU A 500 -9.51 8.90 33.78
C LEU A 500 -8.13 8.65 33.16
N SER A 501 -7.47 7.57 33.56
CA SER A 501 -6.13 7.20 33.11
C SER A 501 -6.11 5.73 32.72
N ALA A 502 -5.23 5.38 31.78
CA ALA A 502 -5.02 4.00 31.40
C ALA A 502 -3.54 3.72 31.14
N ASN A 503 -3.10 2.54 31.55
CA ASN A 503 -1.80 1.99 31.14
C ASN A 503 -2.08 0.86 30.16
N ALA A 504 -1.68 1.03 28.90
CA ALA A 504 -1.86 0.04 27.86
C ALA A 504 -0.53 -0.32 27.21
N SER A 505 -0.33 -1.61 26.94
CA SER A 505 0.86 -2.13 26.27
C SER A 505 0.50 -3.32 25.39
N ASP A 506 1.25 -3.48 24.32
CA ASP A 506 1.05 -4.50 23.30
C ASP A 506 2.41 -4.94 22.74
N ASN A 507 2.48 -6.13 22.13
CA ASN A 507 3.72 -6.64 21.53
C ASN A 507 4.19 -5.85 20.30
N VAL A 508 3.29 -5.20 19.56
CA VAL A 508 3.63 -4.31 18.44
C VAL A 508 3.41 -2.85 18.84
N GLY A 509 2.24 -2.55 19.41
CA GLY A 509 1.94 -1.20 19.89
C GLY A 509 0.44 -0.90 19.94
N VAL A 510 0.10 0.02 20.83
CA VAL A 510 -1.28 0.49 21.03
C VAL A 510 -1.52 1.72 20.15
N SER A 511 -2.57 1.70 19.34
CA SER A 511 -2.99 2.79 18.45
C SER A 511 -3.89 3.82 19.14
N LYS A 512 -4.77 3.37 20.04
CA LYS A 512 -5.62 4.24 20.86
C LYS A 512 -6.15 3.52 22.11
N VAL A 513 -6.55 4.31 23.11
CA VAL A 513 -7.34 3.85 24.26
C VAL A 513 -8.64 4.63 24.32
N GLU A 514 -9.77 3.93 24.41
CA GLU A 514 -11.09 4.47 24.66
C GLU A 514 -11.46 4.33 26.13
N PHE A 515 -12.09 5.35 26.70
CA PHE A 515 -12.60 5.34 28.08
C PHE A 515 -14.13 5.29 28.06
N LEU A 516 -14.69 4.27 28.70
CA LEU A 516 -16.12 4.04 28.81
C LEU A 516 -16.54 4.16 30.28
N VAL A 517 -17.60 4.93 30.54
CA VAL A 517 -18.26 4.97 31.86
C VAL A 517 -19.64 4.37 31.72
N ASP A 518 -19.94 3.35 32.53
CA ASP A 518 -21.19 2.56 32.48
C ASP A 518 -21.47 2.01 31.07
N ASN A 519 -20.42 1.51 30.42
CA ASN A 519 -20.41 1.05 29.03
C ASN A 519 -20.69 2.12 27.95
N VAL A 520 -20.72 3.40 28.32
CA VAL A 520 -20.88 4.52 27.39
C VAL A 520 -19.53 5.20 27.13
N LEU A 521 -19.12 5.28 25.86
CA LEU A 521 -17.89 5.95 25.44
C LEU A 521 -17.92 7.43 25.85
N LYS A 522 -16.88 7.87 26.58
CA LYS A 522 -16.69 9.28 26.96
C LYS A 522 -15.63 9.99 26.12
N GLY A 523 -14.64 9.25 25.63
CA GLY A 523 -13.57 9.79 24.79
C GLY A 523 -12.48 8.76 24.52
N SER A 524 -11.46 9.18 23.78
CA SER A 524 -10.30 8.36 23.47
C SER A 524 -9.02 9.19 23.49
N ASP A 525 -7.90 8.54 23.77
CA ASP A 525 -6.55 9.10 23.68
C ASP A 525 -5.67 8.21 22.80
N THR A 526 -4.84 8.82 21.95
CA THR A 526 -3.95 8.15 21.00
C THR A 526 -2.49 8.27 21.39
N THR A 527 -2.16 8.85 22.55
CA THR A 527 -0.77 9.08 22.96
C THR A 527 -0.55 8.68 24.41
N SER A 528 0.45 7.83 24.67
CA SER A 528 0.85 7.46 26.03
C SER A 528 1.63 8.60 26.72
N PRO A 529 1.37 8.93 28.00
CA PRO A 529 0.43 8.27 28.92
C PRO A 529 -1.03 8.60 28.64
N TYR A 530 -1.88 7.57 28.50
CA TYR A 530 -3.27 7.73 28.09
C TYR A 530 -4.12 8.32 29.22
N SER A 531 -4.73 9.48 28.97
CA SER A 531 -5.58 10.14 29.96
C SER A 531 -6.65 11.02 29.33
N MET A 532 -7.79 11.14 30.01
CA MET A 532 -8.79 12.14 29.68
C MET A 532 -9.45 12.72 30.94
N THR A 533 -9.96 13.94 30.83
CA THR A 533 -10.78 14.55 31.89
C THR A 533 -12.26 14.38 31.58
N LEU A 534 -13.04 14.15 32.63
CA LEU A 534 -14.49 13.99 32.60
C LEU A 534 -15.13 15.00 33.54
N ASN A 535 -16.06 15.80 33.02
CA ASN A 535 -16.90 16.66 33.84
C ASN A 535 -17.95 15.82 34.58
N SER A 536 -17.87 15.74 35.91
CA SER A 536 -18.72 14.86 36.73
C SER A 536 -20.19 15.25 36.70
N THR A 537 -20.54 16.48 36.31
CA THR A 537 -21.94 16.92 36.16
C THR A 537 -22.66 16.23 35.00
N THR A 538 -21.93 15.54 34.13
CA THR A 538 -22.48 14.71 33.05
C THR A 538 -22.91 13.32 33.53
N LEU A 539 -22.66 12.99 34.80
CA LEU A 539 -23.04 11.74 35.46
C LEU A 539 -23.99 12.03 36.63
N SER A 540 -24.86 11.08 36.95
CA SER A 540 -25.68 11.12 38.16
C SER A 540 -24.81 11.00 39.43
N ASN A 541 -25.33 11.38 40.60
CA ASN A 541 -24.66 11.02 41.84
C ASN A 541 -24.82 9.52 42.11
N GLY A 542 -23.76 8.85 42.56
CA GLY A 542 -23.79 7.42 42.85
C GLY A 542 -22.55 6.67 42.38
N SER A 543 -22.63 5.34 42.37
CA SER A 543 -21.57 4.46 41.89
C SER A 543 -21.59 4.37 40.36
N HIS A 544 -20.42 4.44 39.75
CA HIS A 544 -20.17 4.33 38.32
C HIS A 544 -19.05 3.34 38.04
N SER A 545 -18.97 2.84 36.81
CA SER A 545 -17.95 1.90 36.39
C SER A 545 -17.13 2.43 35.22
N LEU A 546 -15.82 2.51 35.37
CA LEU A 546 -14.85 2.83 34.31
C LEU A 546 -14.30 1.55 33.67
N VAL A 547 -14.30 1.50 32.34
CA VAL A 547 -13.59 0.49 31.54
C VAL A 547 -12.76 1.21 30.49
N ALA A 548 -11.49 0.82 30.34
CA ALA A 548 -10.65 1.24 29.24
C ALA A 548 -10.57 0.14 28.17
N LYS A 549 -10.68 0.50 26.90
CA LYS A 549 -10.44 -0.38 25.75
C LYS A 549 -9.23 0.09 24.96
N ALA A 550 -8.19 -0.73 24.88
CA ALA A 550 -7.01 -0.45 24.09
C ALA A 550 -7.10 -1.17 22.74
N TYR A 551 -6.72 -0.47 21.67
CA TYR A 551 -6.71 -0.96 20.31
C TYR A 551 -5.28 -0.93 19.79
N ASP A 552 -4.88 -1.89 18.98
CA ASP A 552 -3.64 -1.84 18.20
C ASP A 552 -3.92 -1.38 16.75
N ALA A 553 -2.91 -1.42 15.89
CA ALA A 553 -3.07 -1.12 14.47
C ALA A 553 -3.61 -2.32 13.65
N ALA A 554 -3.66 -3.51 14.24
CA ALA A 554 -4.18 -4.74 13.64
C ALA A 554 -5.69 -4.93 13.85
N GLY A 555 -6.31 -4.12 14.71
CA GLY A 555 -7.71 -4.21 15.07
C GLY A 555 -8.00 -5.12 16.26
N ASN A 556 -6.99 -5.64 16.96
CA ASN A 556 -7.22 -6.38 18.20
C ASN A 556 -7.60 -5.41 19.33
N ILE A 557 -8.42 -5.88 20.26
CA ILE A 557 -9.02 -5.05 21.31
C ILE A 557 -8.80 -5.69 22.67
N GLY A 558 -8.05 -5.01 23.52
CA GLY A 558 -7.91 -5.30 24.95
C GLY A 558 -8.93 -4.53 25.76
N SER A 559 -9.52 -5.12 26.79
CA SER A 559 -10.40 -4.42 27.74
C SER A 559 -9.88 -4.58 29.17
N SER A 560 -9.91 -3.50 29.96
CA SER A 560 -9.54 -3.56 31.37
C SER A 560 -10.64 -4.24 32.20
N SER A 561 -10.31 -4.65 33.42
CA SER A 561 -11.35 -4.86 34.44
C SER A 561 -12.09 -3.55 34.71
N ALA A 562 -13.36 -3.66 35.10
CA ALA A 562 -14.15 -2.54 35.54
C ALA A 562 -13.58 -1.94 36.84
N VAL A 563 -13.36 -0.63 36.86
CA VAL A 563 -12.99 0.12 38.07
C VAL A 563 -14.22 0.86 38.58
N ALA A 564 -14.62 0.57 39.81
CA ALA A 564 -15.77 1.22 40.43
C ALA A 564 -15.34 2.54 41.06
N PHE A 565 -16.03 3.62 40.74
CA PHE A 565 -15.82 4.94 41.34
C PHE A 565 -17.15 5.57 41.72
N SER A 566 -17.12 6.60 42.56
CA SER A 566 -18.34 7.31 42.98
C SER A 566 -18.31 8.76 42.54
N VAL A 567 -19.44 9.23 42.03
CA VAL A 567 -19.67 10.63 41.69
C VAL A 567 -20.55 11.26 42.76
N SER A 568 -20.09 12.38 43.29
CA SER A 568 -20.85 13.24 44.18
C SER A 568 -20.77 14.69 43.71
N ASN A 569 -21.75 15.10 42.93
CA ASN A 569 -21.99 16.49 42.57
C ASN A 569 -22.70 17.28 43.70
N THR A 570 -22.71 16.77 44.93
CA THR A 570 -23.27 17.49 46.08
C THR A 570 -22.38 18.68 46.42
N THR A 571 -22.76 19.87 45.97
CA THR A 571 -22.38 21.09 46.67
C THR A 571 -23.23 21.16 47.93
N THR A 572 -22.73 20.63 49.04
CA THR A 572 -23.34 20.88 50.37
C THR A 572 -23.23 22.37 50.64
N GLY A 573 -24.28 23.10 50.24
CA GLY A 573 -24.41 24.50 50.58
C GLY A 573 -24.52 24.63 52.11
N THR A 574 -23.65 25.40 52.73
CA THR A 574 -23.69 25.66 54.17
C THR A 574 -24.70 26.77 54.45
N GLN A 575 -25.67 26.52 55.34
CA GLN A 575 -26.58 27.54 55.84
C GLN A 575 -25.84 28.45 56.85
N LEU A 576 -25.86 29.76 56.62
CA LEU A 576 -25.17 30.73 57.47
C LEU A 576 -26.06 31.40 58.53
N LEU A 577 -27.39 31.39 58.37
CA LEU A 577 -28.31 31.93 59.36
C LEU A 577 -28.57 30.91 60.46
N ALA A 578 -28.41 31.33 61.71
CA ALA A 578 -28.92 30.62 62.87
C ALA A 578 -30.42 30.88 63.04
N ASN A 579 -31.16 29.86 63.52
CA ASN A 579 -32.61 29.92 63.71
C ASN A 579 -33.37 30.44 62.46
N PRO A 580 -33.16 29.82 61.27
CA PRO A 580 -33.68 30.31 59.99
C PRO A 580 -35.21 30.32 59.89
N GLY A 581 -35.89 29.37 60.55
CA GLY A 581 -37.35 29.30 60.63
C GLY A 581 -37.94 29.92 61.89
N PHE A 582 -37.16 30.67 62.68
CA PHE A 582 -37.62 31.34 63.90
C PHE A 582 -38.17 30.46 65.03
N GLU A 583 -38.09 29.13 64.94
CA GLU A 583 -38.69 28.17 65.88
C GLU A 583 -38.16 28.25 67.32
N SER A 584 -37.01 28.91 67.53
CA SER A 584 -36.48 29.25 68.86
C SER A 584 -36.85 30.69 69.28
N GLY A 585 -37.95 31.24 68.78
CA GLY A 585 -38.32 32.63 68.98
C GLY A 585 -37.31 33.60 68.35
N ALA A 586 -37.08 34.76 68.97
CA ALA A 586 -36.15 35.77 68.47
C ALA A 586 -34.65 35.41 68.66
N VAL A 587 -34.31 34.19 69.11
CA VAL A 587 -32.92 33.77 69.31
C VAL A 587 -32.12 33.93 68.01
N SER A 588 -30.93 34.52 68.13
CA SER A 588 -30.01 34.87 67.03
C SER A 588 -30.47 35.97 66.07
N TRP A 589 -31.64 36.57 66.31
CA TRP A 589 -32.15 37.71 65.54
C TRP A 589 -32.22 38.95 66.42
N SER A 590 -31.72 40.07 65.90
CA SER A 590 -31.74 41.38 66.56
C SER A 590 -32.77 42.27 65.89
N GLY A 591 -33.55 43.05 66.65
CA GLY A 591 -34.55 43.94 66.08
C GLY A 591 -35.65 44.35 67.06
N GLY A 592 -36.80 44.73 66.52
CA GLY A 592 -37.97 45.15 67.29
C GLY A 592 -38.55 44.03 68.16
N SER A 593 -39.05 44.38 69.35
CA SER A 593 -39.74 43.44 70.23
C SER A 593 -41.09 43.00 69.63
N GLY A 594 -41.43 41.72 69.79
CA GLY A 594 -42.69 41.14 69.31
C GLY A 594 -42.77 40.85 67.81
N ILE A 595 -41.72 41.17 67.03
CA ILE A 595 -41.67 40.87 65.58
C ILE A 595 -41.70 39.36 65.35
N VAL A 596 -40.79 38.62 65.97
CA VAL A 596 -40.81 37.16 65.97
C VAL A 596 -41.81 36.69 67.02
N ASN A 597 -42.89 36.04 66.57
CA ASN A 597 -43.95 35.56 67.46
C ASN A 597 -44.62 34.28 66.91
N ASN A 598 -45.44 33.62 67.71
CA ASN A 598 -46.14 32.38 67.38
C ASN A 598 -47.67 32.50 67.36
N SER A 599 -48.20 33.71 67.09
CA SER A 599 -49.65 33.93 67.00
C SER A 599 -50.28 33.06 65.89
N THR A 600 -51.35 32.34 66.23
CA THR A 600 -52.13 31.51 65.29
C THR A 600 -53.08 32.32 64.41
N ALA A 601 -53.29 33.61 64.71
CA ALA A 601 -54.15 34.49 63.90
C ALA A 601 -53.55 34.80 62.51
N THR A 602 -52.22 34.72 62.40
CA THR A 602 -51.47 34.79 61.14
C THR A 602 -50.49 33.61 61.14
N PRO A 603 -50.87 32.45 60.57
CA PRO A 603 -50.08 31.23 60.72
C PRO A 603 -48.70 31.35 60.08
N ALA A 604 -47.71 30.66 60.65
CA ALA A 604 -46.39 30.47 60.06
C ALA A 604 -46.49 29.60 58.79
N ARG A 605 -45.49 29.64 57.91
CA ARG A 605 -45.43 28.74 56.75
C ARG A 605 -45.08 27.34 57.20
N THR A 606 -44.07 27.20 58.05
CA THR A 606 -43.76 25.94 58.74
C THR A 606 -43.54 26.18 60.22
N GLY A 607 -43.63 25.12 61.02
CA GLY A 607 -43.48 25.24 62.46
C GLY A 607 -44.56 26.12 63.10
N SER A 608 -44.18 26.83 64.17
CA SER A 608 -45.09 27.67 64.95
C SER A 608 -44.70 29.15 64.97
N TRP A 609 -43.50 29.52 64.55
CA TRP A 609 -42.98 30.88 64.69
C TRP A 609 -42.77 31.54 63.33
N LYS A 610 -42.89 32.87 63.29
CA LYS A 610 -42.61 33.68 62.10
C LYS A 610 -42.28 35.11 62.50
N ALA A 611 -41.64 35.86 61.63
CA ALA A 611 -41.45 37.31 61.77
C ALA A 611 -42.64 38.06 61.15
N LYS A 612 -43.42 38.78 61.97
CA LYS A 612 -44.50 39.66 61.53
C LYS A 612 -44.04 41.12 61.60
N PHE A 613 -44.01 41.78 60.46
CA PHE A 613 -43.77 43.22 60.35
C PHE A 613 -45.10 43.92 60.05
N ALA A 614 -45.28 45.11 60.62
CA ALA A 614 -46.48 45.94 60.44
C ALA A 614 -47.77 45.17 60.84
N GLY A 615 -48.91 45.59 60.29
CA GLY A 615 -50.20 44.96 60.50
C GLY A 615 -50.93 45.47 61.73
N THR A 616 -50.78 46.77 62.05
CA THR A 616 -51.53 47.44 63.11
C THR A 616 -52.36 48.63 62.63
N GLY A 617 -52.23 49.06 61.37
CA GLY A 617 -52.95 50.22 60.83
C GLY A 617 -52.55 51.56 61.47
N THR A 618 -51.33 51.63 62.00
CA THR A 618 -50.76 52.82 62.67
C THR A 618 -49.33 53.02 62.22
N THR A 619 -48.87 54.26 62.12
CA THR A 619 -47.50 54.56 61.70
C THR A 619 -46.47 53.83 62.55
N ARG A 620 -45.70 52.94 61.93
CA ARG A 620 -44.70 52.12 62.63
C ARG A 620 -43.57 51.71 61.70
N THR A 621 -42.37 51.64 62.26
CA THR A 621 -41.21 51.04 61.60
C THR A 621 -40.73 49.84 62.37
N ASP A 622 -40.57 48.73 61.67
CA ASP A 622 -40.11 47.46 62.22
C ASP A 622 -38.79 47.05 61.60
N ASN A 623 -37.98 46.35 62.38
CA ASN A 623 -36.77 45.76 61.85
C ASN A 623 -36.44 44.43 62.52
N LEU A 624 -35.82 43.55 61.75
CA LEU A 624 -35.25 42.29 62.22
C LEU A 624 -34.04 41.96 61.35
N TYR A 625 -32.93 41.60 61.96
CA TYR A 625 -31.72 41.27 61.24
C TYR A 625 -30.86 40.23 61.95
N GLN A 626 -30.01 39.58 61.17
CA GLN A 626 -28.94 38.73 61.68
C GLN A 626 -27.63 39.11 60.97
N GLN A 627 -26.55 39.17 61.73
CA GLN A 627 -25.22 39.41 61.17
C GLN A 627 -24.58 38.08 60.79
N VAL A 628 -24.07 37.98 59.56
CA VAL A 628 -23.53 36.75 58.97
C VAL A 628 -22.22 37.05 58.24
N ALA A 629 -21.23 36.18 58.41
CA ALA A 629 -19.98 36.24 57.66
C ALA A 629 -20.08 35.35 56.42
N ILE A 630 -20.02 35.94 55.23
CA ILE A 630 -20.02 35.17 53.98
C ILE A 630 -18.56 34.80 53.66
N PRO A 631 -18.18 33.52 53.61
CA PRO A 631 -16.79 33.11 53.40
C PRO A 631 -16.21 33.67 52.09
N SER A 632 -14.94 34.08 52.10
CA SER A 632 -14.25 34.54 50.87
C SER A 632 -14.10 33.43 49.82
N THR A 633 -14.08 32.18 50.28
CA THR A 633 -14.01 30.97 49.46
C THR A 633 -15.34 30.59 48.80
N ALA A 634 -16.45 31.25 49.16
CA ALA A 634 -17.75 30.95 48.59
C ALA A 634 -17.76 31.20 47.06
N THR A 635 -18.21 30.19 46.33
CA THR A 635 -18.49 30.22 44.88
C THR A 635 -19.87 30.79 44.59
N SER A 636 -20.81 30.61 45.52
CA SER A 636 -22.12 31.27 45.50
C SER A 636 -22.62 31.58 46.91
N ALA A 637 -23.47 32.60 47.04
CA ALA A 637 -24.24 32.90 48.25
C ALA A 637 -25.66 33.30 47.86
N THR A 638 -26.66 32.51 48.27
CA THR A 638 -28.06 32.75 47.92
C THR A 638 -28.90 32.85 49.19
N LEU A 639 -29.56 33.99 49.37
CA LEU A 639 -30.58 34.15 50.41
C LEU A 639 -31.95 33.81 49.84
N THR A 640 -32.69 32.98 50.56
CA THR A 640 -34.11 32.72 50.31
C THR A 640 -34.93 33.01 51.57
N PHE A 641 -36.20 33.35 51.40
CA PHE A 641 -37.17 33.48 52.49
C PHE A 641 -38.57 33.36 51.92
N TRP A 642 -39.52 32.94 52.73
CA TRP A 642 -40.93 32.93 52.36
C TRP A 642 -41.62 34.19 52.87
N LEU A 643 -42.38 34.83 51.98
CA LEU A 643 -43.07 36.08 52.28
C LEU A 643 -44.56 35.96 51.95
N GLN A 644 -45.41 36.18 52.94
CA GLN A 644 -46.84 36.43 52.75
C GLN A 644 -47.16 37.88 53.04
N ILE A 645 -47.98 38.48 52.18
CA ILE A 645 -48.38 39.88 52.29
C ILE A 645 -49.90 39.94 52.27
N THR A 646 -50.50 40.50 53.32
CA THR A 646 -51.94 40.77 53.38
C THR A 646 -52.14 42.26 53.59
N SER A 647 -53.13 42.85 52.93
CA SER A 647 -53.38 44.29 53.02
C SER A 647 -54.86 44.62 52.93
N ALA A 648 -55.32 45.51 53.80
CA ALA A 648 -56.63 46.13 53.75
C ALA A 648 -56.67 47.33 52.77
N GLU A 649 -55.51 47.77 52.27
CA GLU A 649 -55.44 48.81 51.25
C GLU A 649 -56.08 48.32 49.94
N THR A 650 -56.89 49.18 49.32
CA THR A 650 -57.64 48.88 48.09
C THR A 650 -56.97 49.44 46.84
N THR A 651 -55.97 50.30 46.99
CA THR A 651 -55.19 50.85 45.88
C THR A 651 -54.46 49.76 45.09
N THR A 652 -54.30 49.99 43.79
CA THR A 652 -53.51 49.14 42.88
C THR A 652 -52.24 49.83 42.39
N THR A 653 -52.04 51.11 42.72
CA THR A 653 -50.93 51.93 42.19
C THR A 653 -50.09 52.60 43.26
N THR A 654 -50.63 52.82 44.46
CA THR A 654 -49.94 53.58 45.51
C THR A 654 -49.27 52.64 46.50
N VAL A 655 -47.97 52.87 46.72
CA VAL A 655 -47.19 52.18 47.76
C VAL A 655 -47.30 52.97 49.06
N TYR A 656 -48.05 52.42 50.01
CA TYR A 656 -48.21 53.00 51.36
C TYR A 656 -47.24 52.31 52.33
N ASP A 657 -47.39 51.00 52.46
CA ASP A 657 -46.60 50.19 53.38
C ASP A 657 -45.53 49.40 52.63
N THR A 658 -44.37 49.21 53.26
CA THR A 658 -43.25 48.51 52.63
C THR A 658 -42.55 47.52 53.54
N LEU A 659 -42.04 46.45 52.94
CA LEU A 659 -41.00 45.59 53.52
C LEU A 659 -39.79 45.60 52.60
N LYS A 660 -38.66 46.08 53.10
CA LYS A 660 -37.39 46.13 52.37
C LYS A 660 -36.45 45.09 52.93
N LEU A 661 -35.89 44.25 52.05
CA LEU A 661 -34.72 43.46 52.36
C LEU A 661 -33.49 44.31 52.04
N GLN A 662 -32.64 44.50 53.03
CA GLN A 662 -31.42 45.27 52.94
C GLN A 662 -30.23 44.41 53.32
N VAL A 663 -29.12 44.63 52.63
CA VAL A 663 -27.80 44.14 53.03
C VAL A 663 -27.08 45.34 53.61
N ARG A 664 -26.68 45.26 54.87
CA ARG A 664 -25.94 46.33 55.56
C ARG A 664 -24.57 45.85 55.98
N ASN A 665 -23.61 46.75 56.13
CA ASN A 665 -22.32 46.40 56.72
C ASN A 665 -22.47 46.14 58.24
N SER A 666 -21.40 45.70 58.89
CA SER A 666 -21.41 45.44 60.34
C SER A 666 -21.77 46.65 61.20
N GLY A 667 -21.50 47.86 60.71
CA GLY A 667 -21.87 49.14 61.34
C GLY A 667 -23.28 49.64 61.01
N GLY A 668 -24.10 48.88 60.30
CA GLY A 668 -25.50 49.22 60.00
C GLY A 668 -25.71 50.17 58.83
N THR A 669 -24.68 50.50 58.06
CA THR A 669 -24.80 51.27 56.80
C THR A 669 -25.36 50.38 55.70
N ILE A 670 -26.36 50.86 54.96
CA ILE A 670 -26.96 50.11 53.84
C ILE A 670 -25.95 49.99 52.69
N LEU A 671 -25.60 48.74 52.34
CA LEU A 671 -24.80 48.41 51.16
C LEU A 671 -25.68 48.22 49.92
N ALA A 672 -26.85 47.60 50.09
CA ALA A 672 -27.85 47.46 49.03
C ALA A 672 -29.25 47.21 49.60
N THR A 673 -30.27 47.39 48.76
CA THR A 673 -31.65 46.94 49.01
C THR A 673 -32.05 45.94 47.93
N PRO A 674 -31.70 44.64 48.04
CA PRO A 674 -31.92 43.67 46.98
C PRO A 674 -33.38 43.41 46.64
N ALA A 675 -34.32 43.69 47.56
CA ALA A 675 -35.74 43.55 47.29
C ALA A 675 -36.56 44.57 48.10
N SER A 676 -37.64 45.06 47.50
CA SER A 676 -38.64 45.91 48.14
C SER A 676 -40.03 45.38 47.80
N TYR A 677 -40.84 45.15 48.82
CA TYR A 677 -42.23 44.71 48.72
C TYR A 677 -43.14 45.76 49.35
N SER A 678 -44.41 45.73 48.99
CA SER A 678 -45.40 46.69 49.46
C SER A 678 -46.80 46.10 49.58
N ASN A 679 -47.75 46.90 50.06
CA ASN A 679 -49.19 46.63 50.01
C ASN A 679 -49.69 46.22 48.60
N LEU A 680 -49.04 46.69 47.52
CA LEU A 680 -49.37 46.30 46.14
C LEU A 680 -49.02 44.83 45.80
N ASN A 681 -48.21 44.19 46.64
CA ASN A 681 -47.78 42.80 46.44
C ASN A 681 -48.62 41.79 47.25
N LYS A 682 -49.81 42.19 47.73
CA LYS A 682 -50.71 41.33 48.51
C LYS A 682 -51.11 40.05 47.76
N GLY A 683 -51.23 38.94 48.49
CA GLY A 683 -51.55 37.63 47.95
C GLY A 683 -52.21 36.71 48.97
N THR A 684 -52.59 35.50 48.54
CA THR A 684 -53.36 34.55 49.36
C THR A 684 -52.50 33.62 50.21
N GLY A 685 -51.17 33.63 50.05
CA GLY A 685 -50.27 32.73 50.77
C GLY A 685 -48.80 33.14 50.70
N TYR A 686 -47.94 32.32 51.31
CA TYR A 686 -46.50 32.51 51.28
C TYR A 686 -45.92 32.25 49.89
N VAL A 687 -45.04 33.15 49.44
CA VAL A 687 -44.29 33.02 48.20
C VAL A 687 -42.79 33.06 48.53
N GLN A 688 -42.04 32.07 48.06
CA GLN A 688 -40.59 32.05 48.24
C GLN A 688 -39.95 33.17 47.41
N ARG A 689 -39.02 33.89 48.03
CA ARG A 689 -38.20 34.94 47.45
C ARG A 689 -36.76 34.49 47.50
N SER A 690 -35.98 34.88 46.49
CA SER A 690 -34.56 34.53 46.37
C SER A 690 -33.77 35.75 45.93
N VAL A 691 -32.62 36.00 46.55
CA VAL A 691 -31.67 37.05 46.15
C VAL A 691 -30.24 36.52 46.19
N ASN A 692 -29.43 36.94 45.21
CA ASN A 692 -28.01 36.59 45.13
C ASN A 692 -27.19 37.56 45.97
N LEU A 693 -26.41 37.03 46.92
CA LEU A 693 -25.52 37.77 47.81
C LEU A 693 -24.03 37.47 47.55
N THR A 694 -23.68 36.78 46.46
CA THR A 694 -22.29 36.36 46.16
C THR A 694 -21.32 37.56 46.08
N ALA A 695 -21.81 38.74 45.69
CA ALA A 695 -21.02 39.97 45.65
C ALA A 695 -20.44 40.39 47.02
N TYR A 696 -20.99 39.88 48.13
CA TYR A 696 -20.57 40.18 49.49
C TYR A 696 -19.66 39.11 50.10
N LYS A 697 -19.14 38.17 49.30
CA LYS A 697 -18.18 37.16 49.78
C LYS A 697 -16.94 37.82 50.40
N GLY A 698 -16.45 37.23 51.49
CA GLY A 698 -15.36 37.77 52.29
C GLY A 698 -15.76 38.91 53.23
N GLN A 699 -17.05 39.24 53.33
CA GLN A 699 -17.55 40.31 54.20
C GLN A 699 -18.50 39.77 55.27
N THR A 700 -18.54 40.46 56.41
CA THR A 700 -19.58 40.30 57.42
C THR A 700 -20.67 41.33 57.18
N VAL A 701 -21.88 40.85 56.85
CA VAL A 701 -23.04 41.68 56.49
C VAL A 701 -24.22 41.40 57.41
N GLN A 702 -25.16 42.34 57.49
CA GLN A 702 -26.46 42.13 58.11
C GLN A 702 -27.49 41.80 57.01
N VAL A 703 -28.16 40.66 57.15
CA VAL A 703 -29.41 40.38 56.42
C VAL A 703 -30.52 41.07 57.18
N PHE A 704 -31.02 42.19 56.66
CA PHE A 704 -31.85 43.14 57.41
C PHE A 704 -33.21 43.31 56.74
N PHE A 705 -34.28 42.95 57.45
CA PHE A 705 -35.66 43.22 57.03
C PHE A 705 -36.14 44.51 57.69
N ALA A 706 -36.62 45.47 56.90
CA ALA A 706 -37.12 46.75 57.35
C ALA A 706 -38.58 46.93 56.91
N GLY A 707 -39.51 46.87 57.86
CA GLY A 707 -40.94 47.12 57.65
C GLY A 707 -41.29 48.57 57.95
N ALA A 708 -42.19 49.16 57.17
CA ALA A 708 -42.79 50.46 57.44
C ALA A 708 -44.28 50.40 57.11
N GLU A 709 -45.10 50.86 58.05
CA GLU A 709 -46.56 51.02 57.92
C GLU A 709 -46.90 52.50 58.14
N ASP A 710 -47.85 53.02 57.38
CA ASP A 710 -48.42 54.34 57.62
C ASP A 710 -49.64 54.28 58.57
N SER A 711 -50.31 55.42 58.79
CA SER A 711 -51.54 55.48 59.59
C SER A 711 -52.78 55.40 58.70
N SER A 712 -53.17 54.20 58.29
CA SER A 712 -54.34 53.95 57.45
C SER A 712 -54.78 52.47 57.51
N ALA A 713 -55.08 51.85 56.37
CA ALA A 713 -55.50 50.47 56.28
C ALA A 713 -54.28 49.57 56.44
N GLN A 714 -54.39 48.58 57.32
CA GLN A 714 -53.23 47.77 57.69
C GLN A 714 -52.65 46.96 56.52
N THR A 715 -51.33 46.80 56.50
CA THR A 715 -50.63 45.81 55.68
C THR A 715 -49.70 44.98 56.56
N THR A 716 -49.87 43.66 56.53
CA THR A 716 -49.02 42.72 57.26
C THR A 716 -48.04 42.04 56.32
N PHE A 717 -46.76 42.00 56.71
CA PHE A 717 -45.74 41.20 56.04
C PHE A 717 -45.27 40.08 56.98
N LEU A 718 -45.48 38.83 56.57
CA LEU A 718 -45.02 37.65 57.30
C LEU A 718 -43.80 37.07 56.58
N VAL A 719 -42.67 37.05 57.25
CA VAL A 719 -41.43 36.41 56.78
C VAL A 719 -41.21 35.13 57.57
N ASP A 720 -40.92 34.05 56.86
CA ASP A 720 -40.64 32.74 57.44
C ASP A 720 -39.59 31.97 56.63
N ASP A 721 -39.00 30.92 57.21
CA ASP A 721 -38.05 30.01 56.56
C ASP A 721 -36.95 30.73 55.77
N VAL A 722 -36.21 31.60 56.45
CA VAL A 722 -35.13 32.40 55.88
C VAL A 722 -33.85 31.58 55.81
N ALA A 723 -33.24 31.44 54.65
CA ALA A 723 -32.04 30.64 54.45
C ALA A 723 -31.00 31.38 53.62
N LEU A 724 -29.80 31.63 54.16
CA LEU A 724 -28.61 32.05 53.42
C LEU A 724 -27.67 30.87 53.20
N THR A 725 -27.69 30.31 52.00
CA THR A 725 -26.91 29.12 51.66
C THR A 725 -25.69 29.52 50.82
N VAL A 726 -24.49 29.10 51.23
CA VAL A 726 -23.23 29.32 50.48
C VAL A 726 -22.64 28.03 49.98
N GLN A 727 -22.07 28.02 48.77
CA GLN A 727 -21.39 26.85 48.20
C GLN A 727 -19.89 27.09 48.02
#